data_AF-D5V0P5-F1
#
_entry.id   AF-D5V0P5-F1
#
_cell.length_a   1.000
_cell.length_b   1.000
_cell.length_c   1.000
_cell.angle_alpha   90.00
_cell.angle_beta   90.00
_cell.angle_gamma   90.00
#
_symmetry.space_group_name_H-M   'P 1'
#
loop_
_entity.id
_entity.type
_entity.pdbx_description
1 polymer ?
#
loop_
_entity_poly.entity_id
_entity_poly.type
_entity_poly.pdbx_seq_one_letter_code
_entity_poly.pdbx_strand_id
1 'polypeptide(L)'
;MAKITLKFILIAFLFTFLYSDEKVTLQLKWFHQFQFAGYYAAKEKGFYKDVGLDVEIKQRDLKYNNIEEVVKGKAQYGVSDSILILYKAHAEPVVIVSPIFQHSASALISLKNSGINSPYDLEGKNVLFYPNDTDGFAILAMLQKLKIKPNFIREREKDDYLKLLDKKVDASPVYLSNEPFYFKKNNIDINIINPSNYGFDFYGDILFTSENEAKNHPQRVKKFKEATLKGWNYALEHQEEIIQLIHNKYNSSKSVEHLRYEAKAIEKLISREIIPLGSIDKGRIRYISDLYKEFGSNVKSFNVNDFIFKDYIIDKAKINLTQEEKEYLENHPVLKVQNLSAFPPYNFYENNKPQGYTVDYMNLLAKILGVKIEFVGQKSWKEYLDMIKDGKLDIIPHIAINKERSEFLDFTDIEHITYQPSLAIRKGSGINSFGDLKDKTIAVLNKSFLHTILKNKYPNQKLYLASSTKKGAEAVSTGLADAFIGNLATTEYYIKQHWLSNLEIIQFKNVKYIPNETLLYMGVSKGNNLLKSILEKANREMSHNKVIDLKDKWLNIKPSSKVNFTDEEYKYLLNKKKLKMCIDPNWLPFEKIEKGKYEGIASEYIKLFEKELPIPIELVKSKNWLDTISLAQNRACDFITMMKNRKKYSTGFNITKNLVNMNLVIATKVDKPFVNDISSLEFEKLAVVKGYGYAEILKNEYPDINIVEVKDAKEGLAKVDNNEVYGFIDVLPLVAYNIQENFVANLKIAGKLDKIIGFPMATRNDEPQLNEIMNKLISNISEEKNKEILNKWLSIKYEENINFKPLFYVILIFSIILFIIIIKNRAINKLNNKLSEYLNMVDENVLTSSTDKKGIIVSVSQAFCDISGYTKEELLGNNHRIIRHEDMPKELFSELWSTISSGKKWTGEIKNKKKNGGYYWVDATISPIFDKKKNIIGYTAIRHDISDKKTIESISITDELTKLYNRRHFNEIFEKELSRVKRTNHFFALIILDVDFFKQYNDFYGHQKGDYVLESIGKRLKEVCKRSTDIPFRIGGEEFAIIFIPKDKEDALNFAKLINEKIEDLKIEHKHNKASDYITASLGLYVAYADEIEISEHIYNHTDSALYKAKESGRNRFVLYEKE
;
A
#
# COMPACT_ATOMS: atom_id res chain seq x y z
N MET A 1 -43.84 69.29 -10.03
CA MET A 1 -42.94 68.43 -10.85
C MET A 1 -41.88 67.64 -10.05
N ALA A 2 -41.97 67.52 -8.71
CA ALA A 2 -40.90 66.96 -7.87
C ALA A 2 -41.07 65.48 -7.46
N LYS A 3 -41.64 64.61 -8.31
CA LYS A 3 -41.91 63.19 -7.97
C LYS A 3 -41.38 62.13 -8.96
N ILE A 4 -40.64 62.53 -10.00
CA ILE A 4 -40.15 61.60 -11.05
C ILE A 4 -38.63 61.39 -10.98
N THR A 5 -37.84 62.40 -10.58
CA THR A 5 -36.37 62.33 -10.55
C THR A 5 -35.76 61.51 -9.41
N LEU A 6 -36.47 61.30 -8.29
CA LEU A 6 -35.92 60.56 -7.14
C LEU A 6 -35.98 59.02 -7.31
N LYS A 7 -36.87 58.51 -8.17
CA LYS A 7 -37.00 57.05 -8.39
C LYS A 7 -35.91 56.46 -9.29
N PHE A 8 -35.27 57.26 -10.14
CA PHE A 8 -34.17 56.77 -10.99
C PHE A 8 -32.83 56.70 -10.24
N ILE A 9 -32.56 57.60 -9.31
CA ILE A 9 -31.31 57.60 -8.52
C ILE A 9 -31.28 56.42 -7.52
N LEU A 10 -32.43 56.02 -6.97
CA LEU A 10 -32.50 54.88 -6.05
C LEU A 10 -32.35 53.51 -6.74
N ILE A 11 -32.66 53.41 -8.04
CA ILE A 11 -32.52 52.16 -8.81
C ILE A 11 -31.07 51.99 -9.31
N ALA A 12 -30.35 53.09 -9.55
CA ALA A 12 -28.93 53.06 -9.92
C ALA A 12 -28.00 52.57 -8.78
N PHE A 13 -28.44 52.63 -7.52
CA PHE A 13 -27.67 52.11 -6.37
C PHE A 13 -28.00 50.65 -6.00
N LEU A 14 -28.97 50.01 -6.67
CA LEU A 14 -29.39 48.64 -6.38
C LEU A 14 -28.70 47.55 -7.21
N PHE A 15 -27.86 47.94 -8.19
CA PHE A 15 -27.08 47.00 -9.00
C PHE A 15 -25.66 47.52 -9.28
N THR A 16 -24.75 47.37 -8.31
CA THR A 16 -23.35 46.88 -8.50
C THR A 16 -22.61 46.85 -7.16
N PHE A 17 -22.95 45.91 -6.28
CA PHE A 17 -21.90 45.25 -5.48
C PHE A 17 -21.43 44.04 -6.28
N LEU A 18 -20.60 44.30 -7.29
CA LEU A 18 -19.64 43.30 -7.77
C LEU A 18 -18.66 43.06 -6.63
N TYR A 19 -19.02 42.16 -5.70
CA TYR A 19 -18.04 41.59 -4.80
C TYR A 19 -16.99 40.90 -5.68
N SER A 20 -15.79 41.47 -5.72
CA SER A 20 -14.64 40.75 -6.25
C SER A 20 -14.43 39.55 -5.35
N ASP A 21 -14.63 38.34 -5.88
CA ASP A 21 -14.39 37.10 -5.16
C ASP A 21 -12.99 37.14 -4.52
N GLU A 22 -12.91 36.88 -3.21
CA GLU A 22 -11.64 36.88 -2.50
C GLU A 22 -10.83 35.65 -2.95
N LYS A 23 -9.70 35.90 -3.61
CA LYS A 23 -8.80 34.84 -4.10
C LYS A 23 -8.10 34.15 -2.94
N VAL A 24 -8.26 32.83 -2.85
CA VAL A 24 -7.57 31.98 -1.89
C VAL A 24 -7.05 30.71 -2.54
N THR A 25 -5.96 30.17 -2.00
CA THR A 25 -5.38 28.89 -2.44
C THR A 25 -5.65 27.79 -1.42
N LEU A 26 -6.10 26.64 -1.91
CA LEU A 26 -6.11 25.35 -1.22
C LEU A 26 -4.94 24.49 -1.71
N GLN A 27 -4.04 24.11 -0.80
CA GLN A 27 -2.94 23.20 -1.07
C GLN A 27 -3.32 21.75 -0.73
N LEU A 28 -3.37 20.88 -1.74
CA LEU A 28 -3.60 19.44 -1.55
C LEU A 28 -2.32 18.75 -1.06
N LYS A 29 -2.47 17.71 -0.23
CA LYS A 29 -1.35 16.85 0.21
C LYS A 29 -0.90 15.82 -0.84
N TRP A 30 -1.69 15.58 -1.88
CA TRP A 30 -1.37 14.60 -2.93
C TRP A 30 -1.80 15.08 -4.33
N PHE A 31 -1.64 14.23 -5.33
CA PHE A 31 -2.06 14.47 -6.71
C PHE A 31 -3.58 14.37 -6.89
N HIS A 32 -4.10 14.93 -7.98
CA HIS A 32 -5.54 14.94 -8.26
C HIS A 32 -6.15 13.53 -8.35
N GLN A 33 -7.06 13.20 -7.43
CA GLN A 33 -7.81 11.93 -7.37
C GLN A 33 -9.10 12.11 -6.52
N PHE A 34 -9.93 11.07 -6.36
CA PHE A 34 -11.23 11.17 -5.67
C PHE A 34 -11.09 11.50 -4.17
N GLN A 35 -9.91 11.28 -3.58
CA GLN A 35 -9.54 11.77 -2.25
C GLN A 35 -9.86 13.26 -2.00
N PHE A 36 -9.92 14.08 -3.05
CA PHE A 36 -10.20 15.52 -2.95
C PHE A 36 -11.53 15.92 -3.60
N ALA A 37 -12.43 14.95 -3.85
CA ALA A 37 -13.68 15.12 -4.59
C ALA A 37 -14.55 16.29 -4.12
N GLY A 38 -14.74 16.46 -2.80
CA GLY A 38 -15.56 17.55 -2.27
C GLY A 38 -15.00 18.96 -2.52
N TYR A 39 -13.68 19.10 -2.63
CA TYR A 39 -13.07 20.39 -2.96
C TYR A 39 -13.29 20.76 -4.43
N TYR A 40 -13.26 19.78 -5.34
CA TYR A 40 -13.62 20.00 -6.74
C TYR A 40 -15.12 20.30 -6.88
N ALA A 41 -15.99 19.55 -6.20
CA ALA A 41 -17.42 19.81 -6.18
C ALA A 41 -17.73 21.23 -5.66
N ALA A 42 -17.12 21.67 -4.55
CA ALA A 42 -17.29 23.03 -4.03
C ALA A 42 -16.85 24.13 -5.01
N LYS A 43 -15.84 23.86 -5.87
CA LYS A 43 -15.39 24.78 -6.91
C LYS A 43 -16.28 24.78 -8.15
N GLU A 44 -16.55 23.60 -8.71
CA GLU A 44 -17.25 23.46 -9.99
C GLU A 44 -18.77 23.65 -9.87
N LYS A 45 -19.36 23.39 -8.70
CA LYS A 45 -20.77 23.66 -8.40
C LYS A 45 -21.03 25.08 -7.88
N GLY A 46 -19.98 25.90 -7.77
CA GLY A 46 -20.10 27.31 -7.36
C GLY A 46 -20.18 27.56 -5.86
N PHE A 47 -20.20 26.54 -4.99
CA PHE A 47 -20.37 26.73 -3.54
C PHE A 47 -19.33 27.65 -2.88
N TYR A 48 -18.11 27.76 -3.43
CA TYR A 48 -17.14 28.78 -3.00
C TYR A 48 -17.50 30.19 -3.49
N LYS A 49 -18.00 30.33 -4.72
CA LYS A 49 -18.46 31.62 -5.27
C LYS A 49 -19.72 32.13 -4.55
N ASP A 50 -20.63 31.23 -4.16
CA ASP A 50 -21.83 31.55 -3.37
C ASP A 50 -21.50 32.25 -2.03
N VAL A 51 -20.28 32.04 -1.50
CA VAL A 51 -19.77 32.70 -0.29
C VAL A 51 -18.75 33.82 -0.57
N GLY A 52 -18.49 34.13 -1.84
CA GLY A 52 -17.60 35.19 -2.31
C GLY A 52 -16.11 34.82 -2.35
N LEU A 53 -15.77 33.56 -2.66
CA LEU A 53 -14.40 33.04 -2.70
C LEU A 53 -14.03 32.46 -4.08
N ASP A 54 -12.92 32.91 -4.64
CA ASP A 54 -12.29 32.31 -5.82
C ASP A 54 -11.16 31.38 -5.37
N VAL A 55 -11.42 30.07 -5.38
CA VAL A 55 -10.51 29.06 -4.83
C VAL A 55 -9.63 28.46 -5.91
N GLU A 56 -8.33 28.74 -5.86
CA GLU A 56 -7.31 27.98 -6.58
C GLU A 56 -7.01 26.67 -5.84
N ILE A 57 -7.05 25.53 -6.53
CA ILE A 57 -6.74 24.21 -5.94
C ILE A 57 -5.40 23.74 -6.53
N LYS A 58 -4.36 23.68 -5.70
CA LYS A 58 -3.02 23.25 -6.09
C LYS A 58 -2.78 21.81 -5.66
N GLN A 59 -2.46 20.95 -6.62
CA GLN A 59 -1.96 19.60 -6.33
C GLN A 59 -0.59 19.65 -5.63
N ARG A 60 -0.16 18.50 -5.10
CA ARG A 60 1.15 18.33 -4.46
C ARG A 60 2.31 18.50 -5.45
N ASP A 61 3.21 19.45 -5.19
CA ASP A 61 4.59 19.40 -5.71
C ASP A 61 5.48 18.73 -4.67
N LEU A 62 6.09 17.60 -5.01
CA LEU A 62 6.93 16.80 -4.11
C LEU A 62 8.20 17.52 -3.62
N LYS A 63 8.62 18.61 -4.26
CA LYS A 63 9.81 19.40 -3.86
C LYS A 63 9.63 20.21 -2.58
N TYR A 64 8.38 20.55 -2.24
CA TYR A 64 8.05 21.41 -1.10
C TYR A 64 7.36 20.61 0.01
N ASN A 65 6.91 21.26 1.07
CA ASN A 65 6.12 20.65 2.13
C ASN A 65 4.74 21.32 2.16
N ASN A 66 3.67 20.56 1.92
CA ASN A 66 2.30 21.10 1.81
C ASN A 66 1.79 21.75 3.11
N ILE A 67 2.33 21.39 4.27
CA ILE A 67 2.00 22.03 5.56
C ILE A 67 2.73 23.38 5.66
N GLU A 68 4.02 23.41 5.31
CA GLU A 68 4.81 24.65 5.32
C GLU A 68 4.32 25.69 4.32
N GLU A 69 3.83 25.30 3.13
CA GLU A 69 3.28 26.25 2.16
C GLU A 69 2.07 27.02 2.73
N VAL A 70 1.29 26.40 3.61
CA VAL A 70 0.16 27.04 4.33
C VAL A 70 0.65 27.87 5.51
N VAL A 71 1.57 27.33 6.32
CA VAL A 71 2.18 28.04 7.47
C VAL A 71 2.90 29.32 7.03
N LYS A 72 3.58 29.28 5.88
CA LYS A 72 4.30 30.42 5.28
C LYS A 72 3.40 31.35 4.46
N GLY A 73 2.08 31.11 4.44
CA GLY A 73 1.08 31.99 3.81
C GLY A 73 1.04 31.97 2.27
N LYS A 74 1.75 31.04 1.62
CA LYS A 74 1.65 30.84 0.15
C LYS A 74 0.33 30.20 -0.27
N ALA A 75 -0.32 29.50 0.66
CA ALA A 75 -1.71 29.07 0.58
C ALA A 75 -2.45 29.40 1.89
N GLN A 76 -3.74 29.72 1.81
CA GLN A 76 -4.56 30.03 2.99
C GLN A 76 -5.08 28.76 3.67
N TYR A 77 -5.32 27.71 2.88
CA TYR A 77 -5.87 26.44 3.35
C TYR A 77 -5.05 25.26 2.83
N GLY A 78 -5.06 24.17 3.56
CA GLY A 78 -4.46 22.92 3.09
C GLY A 78 -5.18 21.68 3.59
N VAL A 79 -4.86 20.56 2.96
CA VAL A 79 -5.22 19.22 3.44
C VAL A 79 -3.96 18.56 4.01
N SER A 80 -4.07 17.88 5.14
CA SER A 80 -3.01 17.05 5.73
C SER A 80 -3.62 15.97 6.63
N ASP A 81 -2.84 15.06 7.18
CA ASP A 81 -3.34 14.05 8.14
C ASP A 81 -3.17 14.51 9.59
N SER A 82 -3.45 13.60 10.53
CA SER A 82 -3.21 13.80 11.98
C SER A 82 -1.78 14.25 12.35
N ILE A 83 -0.82 14.23 11.42
CA ILE A 83 0.52 14.80 11.58
C ILE A 83 0.53 16.29 11.98
N LEU A 84 -0.55 17.03 11.68
CA LEU A 84 -0.75 18.41 12.16
C LEU A 84 -0.64 18.54 13.69
N ILE A 85 -0.94 17.47 14.43
CA ILE A 85 -0.81 17.40 15.90
C ILE A 85 0.66 17.50 16.33
N LEU A 86 1.58 16.89 15.58
CA LEU A 86 3.02 17.00 15.83
C LEU A 86 3.53 18.42 15.53
N TYR A 87 3.07 19.02 14.43
CA TYR A 87 3.39 20.42 14.09
C TYR A 87 2.97 21.36 15.24
N LYS A 88 1.73 21.23 15.75
CA LYS A 88 1.27 22.02 16.89
C LYS A 88 2.08 21.75 18.16
N ALA A 89 2.50 20.51 18.40
CA ALA A 89 3.35 20.15 19.53
C ALA A 89 4.80 20.66 19.41
N HIS A 90 5.26 20.99 18.21
CA HIS A 90 6.50 21.74 17.97
C HIS A 90 6.31 23.26 17.99
N ALA A 91 5.10 23.73 18.31
CA ALA A 91 4.68 25.14 18.30
C ALA A 91 4.66 25.80 16.91
N GLU A 92 4.51 25.00 15.85
CA GLU A 92 4.18 25.54 14.51
C GLU A 92 2.76 26.12 14.50
N PRO A 93 2.53 27.24 13.80
CA PRO A 93 1.28 28.00 13.88
C PRO A 93 0.19 27.40 12.98
N VAL A 94 -0.21 26.16 13.27
CA VAL A 94 -1.28 25.42 12.57
C VAL A 94 -2.58 25.37 13.38
N VAL A 95 -3.72 25.36 12.67
CA VAL A 95 -5.08 25.25 13.22
C VAL A 95 -5.90 24.27 12.38
N ILE A 96 -6.50 23.25 13.02
CA ILE A 96 -7.47 22.36 12.38
C ILE A 96 -8.80 23.10 12.17
N VAL A 97 -9.28 23.09 10.94
CA VAL A 97 -10.58 23.66 10.56
C VAL A 97 -11.65 22.58 10.57
N SER A 98 -11.38 21.41 9.96
CA SER A 98 -12.32 20.29 9.87
C SER A 98 -11.64 18.98 9.46
N PRO A 99 -11.73 17.87 10.20
CA PRO A 99 -11.38 16.55 9.67
C PRO A 99 -12.41 16.15 8.60
N ILE A 100 -11.97 15.72 7.41
CA ILE A 100 -12.90 15.17 6.42
C ILE A 100 -13.02 13.66 6.60
N PHE A 101 -11.90 12.92 6.72
CA PHE A 101 -11.97 11.48 6.96
C PHE A 101 -11.93 11.21 8.47
N GLN A 102 -12.98 10.56 8.97
CA GLN A 102 -13.07 10.11 10.36
C GLN A 102 -12.08 8.99 10.67
N HIS A 103 -11.61 8.27 9.65
CA HIS A 103 -10.60 7.21 9.78
C HIS A 103 -9.43 7.45 8.81
N SER A 104 -8.20 7.25 9.30
CA SER A 104 -6.99 7.28 8.50
C SER A 104 -6.99 6.10 7.52
N ALA A 105 -6.66 6.37 6.26
CA ALA A 105 -6.50 5.32 5.26
C ALA A 105 -5.13 4.63 5.30
N SER A 106 -4.21 5.04 6.20
CA SER A 106 -2.86 4.48 6.25
C SER A 106 -2.85 3.10 6.91
N ALA A 107 -2.49 2.06 6.15
CA ALA A 107 -2.41 0.68 6.59
C ALA A 107 -1.14 -0.01 6.05
N LEU A 108 -0.82 -1.20 6.57
CA LEU A 108 0.13 -2.12 5.91
C LEU A 108 -0.66 -3.23 5.18
N ILE A 109 -0.07 -3.76 4.11
CA ILE A 109 -0.52 -5.00 3.46
C ILE A 109 0.62 -6.00 3.32
N SER A 110 0.24 -7.27 3.26
CA SER A 110 1.09 -8.42 2.93
C SER A 110 0.33 -9.34 1.97
N LEU A 111 1.06 -10.20 1.24
CA LEU A 111 0.41 -11.25 0.45
C LEU A 111 -0.22 -12.28 1.38
N LYS A 112 -1.44 -12.76 1.10
CA LYS A 112 -2.16 -13.67 2.00
C LYS A 112 -1.44 -15.02 2.22
N ASN A 113 -0.59 -15.42 1.28
CA ASN A 113 0.25 -16.63 1.38
C ASN A 113 1.63 -16.40 2.03
N SER A 114 1.94 -15.19 2.51
CA SER A 114 3.21 -14.89 3.20
C SER A 114 3.27 -15.38 4.66
N GLY A 115 2.13 -15.77 5.24
CA GLY A 115 1.99 -16.08 6.65
C GLY A 115 1.88 -14.86 7.57
N ILE A 116 1.98 -13.64 7.03
CA ILE A 116 1.86 -12.38 7.78
C ILE A 116 0.41 -11.93 7.75
N ASN A 117 -0.30 -12.04 8.87
CA ASN A 117 -1.74 -11.73 8.97
C ASN A 117 -2.01 -10.55 9.92
N SER A 118 -1.06 -10.25 10.81
CA SER A 118 -1.18 -9.29 11.90
C SER A 118 0.12 -8.47 12.07
N PRO A 119 0.12 -7.38 12.87
CA PRO A 119 1.33 -6.65 13.19
C PRO A 119 2.40 -7.52 13.85
N TYR A 120 2.00 -8.53 14.62
CA TYR A 120 2.90 -9.40 15.38
C TYR A 120 3.77 -10.28 14.47
N ASP A 121 3.30 -10.57 13.26
CA ASP A 121 4.02 -11.39 12.28
C ASP A 121 5.14 -10.62 11.55
N LEU A 122 5.29 -9.32 11.83
CA LEU A 122 6.27 -8.42 11.18
C LEU A 122 7.63 -8.36 11.90
N GLU A 123 7.80 -9.04 13.04
CA GLU A 123 9.08 -9.06 13.77
C GLU A 123 10.23 -9.59 12.88
N GLY A 124 11.27 -8.78 12.68
CA GLY A 124 12.40 -9.11 11.80
C GLY A 124 12.04 -9.24 10.30
N LYS A 125 10.82 -8.92 9.87
CA LYS A 125 10.40 -8.93 8.46
C LYS A 125 10.84 -7.68 7.71
N ASN A 126 11.07 -7.81 6.42
CA ASN A 126 11.42 -6.70 5.54
C ASN A 126 10.15 -5.93 5.18
N VAL A 127 9.96 -4.77 5.79
CA VAL A 127 8.77 -3.93 5.59
C VAL A 127 9.19 -2.68 4.83
N LEU A 128 8.66 -2.49 3.62
CA LEU A 128 8.82 -1.20 2.93
C LEU A 128 8.23 -0.11 3.82
N PHE A 129 8.82 1.07 3.89
CA PHE A 129 8.31 2.14 4.75
C PHE A 129 8.58 3.54 4.22
N TYR A 130 7.88 4.53 4.77
CA TYR A 130 8.07 5.93 4.41
C TYR A 130 9.49 6.41 4.79
N PRO A 131 10.08 7.35 4.03
CA PRO A 131 11.40 7.90 4.37
C PRO A 131 11.36 8.62 5.72
N ASN A 132 10.31 9.38 5.97
CA ASN A 132 10.05 10.07 7.23
C ASN A 132 9.05 9.29 8.09
N ASP A 133 9.30 9.21 9.40
CA ASP A 133 8.42 8.56 10.37
C ASP A 133 7.05 9.23 10.51
N THR A 134 6.98 10.51 10.18
CA THR A 134 5.76 11.34 10.20
C THR A 134 4.65 10.81 9.32
N ASP A 135 5.01 10.24 8.17
CA ASP A 135 4.06 9.90 7.10
C ASP A 135 3.41 8.52 7.33
N GLY A 136 4.05 7.70 8.17
CA GLY A 136 3.58 6.38 8.60
C GLY A 136 3.25 6.30 10.09
N PHE A 137 3.12 7.42 10.80
CA PHE A 137 3.17 7.42 12.26
C PHE A 137 2.11 6.53 12.94
N ALA A 138 0.88 6.42 12.43
CA ALA A 138 -0.13 5.51 13.00
C ALA A 138 0.33 4.03 12.98
N ILE A 139 1.07 3.63 11.95
CA ILE A 139 1.67 2.30 11.83
C ILE A 139 2.86 2.18 12.80
N LEU A 140 3.71 3.19 12.92
CA LEU A 140 4.83 3.18 13.89
C LEU A 140 4.35 3.14 15.33
N ALA A 141 3.36 3.95 15.70
CA ALA A 141 2.75 4.00 17.01
C ALA A 141 2.15 2.63 17.39
N MET A 142 1.45 1.98 16.45
CA MET A 142 0.98 0.61 16.60
C MET A 142 2.14 -0.37 16.83
N LEU A 143 3.12 -0.42 15.92
CA LEU A 143 4.27 -1.34 16.02
C LEU A 143 5.06 -1.12 17.32
N GLN A 144 5.32 0.12 17.71
CA GLN A 144 6.09 0.48 18.91
C GLN A 144 5.34 0.18 20.21
N LYS A 145 4.02 0.43 20.27
CA LYS A 145 3.19 0.02 21.42
C LYS A 145 3.13 -1.51 21.57
N LEU A 146 3.05 -2.21 20.44
CA LEU A 146 3.11 -3.67 20.37
C LEU A 146 4.55 -4.22 20.51
N LYS A 147 5.56 -3.34 20.56
CA LYS A 147 7.00 -3.61 20.63
C LYS A 147 7.58 -4.44 19.46
N ILE A 148 6.94 -4.41 18.30
CA ILE A 148 7.38 -5.10 17.09
C ILE A 148 8.43 -4.27 16.34
N LYS A 149 9.50 -4.93 15.89
CA LYS A 149 10.65 -4.37 15.18
C LYS A 149 10.83 -5.06 13.82
N PRO A 150 10.15 -4.57 12.77
CA PRO A 150 10.47 -4.96 11.40
C PRO A 150 11.78 -4.30 10.93
N ASN A 151 12.39 -4.89 9.90
CA ASN A 151 13.47 -4.27 9.13
C ASN A 151 12.85 -3.29 8.13
N PHE A 152 12.88 -1.99 8.44
CA PHE A 152 12.31 -0.96 7.56
C PHE A 152 13.20 -0.67 6.35
N ILE A 153 12.69 -0.89 5.14
CA ILE A 153 13.30 -0.50 3.88
C ILE A 153 12.68 0.83 3.44
N ARG A 154 13.45 1.92 3.45
CA ARG A 154 12.94 3.29 3.27
C ARG A 154 13.09 3.87 1.85
N GLU A 155 13.44 3.02 0.90
CA GLU A 155 13.60 3.37 -0.52
C GLU A 155 12.24 3.28 -1.23
N ARG A 156 11.47 4.37 -1.18
CA ARG A 156 10.17 4.51 -1.86
C ARG A 156 10.34 4.95 -3.31
N GLU A 157 9.64 4.29 -4.21
CA GLU A 157 9.65 4.54 -5.65
C GLU A 157 8.23 4.67 -6.21
N LYS A 158 8.10 4.97 -7.50
CA LYS A 158 6.81 4.83 -8.18
C LYS A 158 6.45 3.34 -8.25
N ASP A 159 5.16 3.03 -8.05
CA ASP A 159 4.61 1.68 -8.18
C ASP A 159 5.20 0.67 -7.15
N ASP A 160 5.56 1.15 -5.95
CA ASP A 160 6.11 0.39 -4.80
C ASP A 160 5.38 -0.92 -4.46
N TYR A 161 4.08 -1.03 -4.77
CA TYR A 161 3.31 -2.26 -4.58
C TYR A 161 3.90 -3.45 -5.38
N LEU A 162 4.64 -3.18 -6.46
CA LEU A 162 5.40 -4.18 -7.22
C LEU A 162 6.51 -4.81 -6.37
N LYS A 163 7.13 -4.08 -5.42
CA LYS A 163 8.17 -4.65 -4.53
C LYS A 163 7.62 -5.76 -3.64
N LEU A 164 6.34 -5.67 -3.25
CA LEU A 164 5.62 -6.72 -2.52
C LEU A 164 5.27 -7.92 -3.41
N LEU A 165 4.87 -7.68 -4.67
CA LEU A 165 4.58 -8.73 -5.65
C LEU A 165 5.82 -9.51 -6.06
N ASP A 166 6.95 -8.82 -6.26
CA ASP A 166 8.27 -9.39 -6.53
C ASP A 166 8.90 -10.09 -5.30
N LYS A 167 8.24 -10.05 -4.13
CA LYS A 167 8.77 -10.55 -2.84
C LYS A 167 10.11 -9.93 -2.41
N LYS A 168 10.39 -8.68 -2.84
CA LYS A 168 11.53 -7.89 -2.36
C LYS A 168 11.29 -7.36 -0.93
N VAL A 169 10.03 -7.23 -0.55
CA VAL A 169 9.57 -6.93 0.81
C VAL A 169 8.45 -7.90 1.21
N ASP A 170 8.32 -8.15 2.51
CA ASP A 170 7.32 -9.03 3.11
C ASP A 170 5.96 -8.31 3.33
N ALA A 171 6.02 -7.00 3.60
CA ALA A 171 4.86 -6.12 3.74
C ALA A 171 5.17 -4.69 3.25
N SER A 172 4.12 -3.92 2.92
CA SER A 172 4.24 -2.55 2.39
C SER A 172 3.11 -1.63 2.88
N PRO A 173 3.38 -0.33 3.14
CA PRO A 173 2.36 0.66 3.44
C PRO A 173 1.51 0.97 2.22
N VAL A 174 0.23 1.22 2.47
CA VAL A 174 -0.77 1.58 1.49
C VAL A 174 -1.75 2.59 2.05
N TYR A 175 -2.42 3.27 1.13
CA TYR A 175 -3.59 4.08 1.37
C TYR A 175 -4.82 3.24 0.97
N LEU A 176 -5.71 2.93 1.92
CA LEU A 176 -6.80 1.96 1.75
C LEU A 176 -7.72 2.21 0.54
N SER A 177 -7.84 3.46 0.08
CA SER A 177 -8.63 3.80 -1.11
C SER A 177 -7.88 3.65 -2.44
N ASN A 178 -6.56 3.44 -2.44
CA ASN A 178 -5.72 3.48 -3.64
C ASN A 178 -5.08 2.12 -3.97
N GLU A 179 -4.01 1.72 -3.28
CA GLU A 179 -3.17 0.58 -3.70
C GLU A 179 -3.88 -0.79 -3.70
N PRO A 180 -4.81 -1.11 -2.75
CA PRO A 180 -5.53 -2.38 -2.78
C PRO A 180 -6.34 -2.64 -4.07
N PHE A 181 -6.66 -1.59 -4.85
CA PHE A 181 -7.25 -1.72 -6.18
C PHE A 181 -6.37 -2.55 -7.12
N TYR A 182 -5.05 -2.34 -7.13
CA TYR A 182 -4.14 -3.05 -8.04
C TYR A 182 -4.07 -4.55 -7.73
N PHE A 183 -4.10 -4.93 -6.46
CA PHE A 183 -4.14 -6.35 -6.05
C PHE A 183 -5.48 -6.99 -6.43
N LYS A 184 -6.60 -6.31 -6.13
CA LYS A 184 -7.94 -6.77 -6.52
C LYS A 184 -8.09 -6.96 -8.03
N LYS A 185 -7.59 -6.01 -8.83
CA LYS A 185 -7.64 -6.06 -10.30
C LYS A 185 -6.86 -7.24 -10.88
N ASN A 186 -5.77 -7.65 -10.22
CA ASN A 186 -4.98 -8.81 -10.62
C ASN A 186 -5.43 -10.11 -9.93
N ASN A 187 -6.54 -10.09 -9.19
CA ASN A 187 -7.07 -11.23 -8.42
C ASN A 187 -6.04 -11.83 -7.43
N ILE A 188 -5.29 -10.93 -6.77
CA ILE A 188 -4.27 -11.28 -5.77
C ILE A 188 -4.82 -11.00 -4.37
N ASP A 189 -4.92 -12.04 -3.57
CA ASP A 189 -5.35 -11.98 -2.18
C ASP A 189 -4.26 -11.35 -1.29
N ILE A 190 -4.66 -10.36 -0.48
CA ILE A 190 -3.82 -9.65 0.48
C ILE A 190 -4.45 -9.65 1.87
N ASN A 191 -3.62 -9.58 2.89
CA ASN A 191 -4.04 -9.23 4.25
C ASN A 191 -3.90 -7.72 4.45
N ILE A 192 -4.82 -7.11 5.17
CA ILE A 192 -4.80 -5.67 5.52
C ILE A 192 -4.59 -5.54 7.02
N ILE A 193 -3.45 -4.95 7.40
CA ILE A 193 -3.11 -4.63 8.77
C ILE A 193 -3.41 -3.14 8.98
N ASN A 194 -4.64 -2.85 9.38
CA ASN A 194 -5.12 -1.49 9.64
C ASN A 194 -4.92 -1.12 11.13
N PRO A 195 -4.16 -0.04 11.47
CA PRO A 195 -3.96 0.42 12.84
C PRO A 195 -5.24 0.65 13.65
N SER A 196 -6.35 1.07 13.02
CA SER A 196 -7.64 1.27 13.74
C SER A 196 -8.15 -0.02 14.39
N ASN A 197 -7.90 -1.19 13.79
CA ASN A 197 -8.33 -2.48 14.31
C ASN A 197 -7.56 -2.90 15.58
N TYR A 198 -6.45 -2.20 15.88
CA TYR A 198 -5.61 -2.39 17.07
C TYR A 198 -5.75 -1.21 18.06
N GLY A 199 -6.74 -0.33 17.87
CA GLY A 199 -7.03 0.82 18.73
C GLY A 199 -6.37 2.14 18.30
N PHE A 200 -5.54 2.14 17.26
CA PHE A 200 -4.83 3.33 16.76
C PHE A 200 -5.67 4.04 15.68
N ASP A 201 -6.85 4.51 16.07
CA ASP A 201 -7.78 5.20 15.16
C ASP A 201 -7.44 6.70 15.05
N PHE A 202 -6.88 7.09 13.90
CA PHE A 202 -6.38 8.44 13.61
C PHE A 202 -7.30 9.13 12.60
N TYR A 203 -7.38 10.46 12.63
CA TYR A 203 -8.04 11.23 11.56
C TYR A 203 -7.20 11.23 10.28
N GLY A 204 -7.87 11.15 9.13
CA GLY A 204 -7.30 11.38 7.81
C GLY A 204 -7.85 12.66 7.17
N ASP A 205 -7.13 13.18 6.18
CA ASP A 205 -7.59 14.25 5.27
C ASP A 205 -8.29 15.42 6.00
N ILE A 206 -7.54 16.02 6.90
CA ILE A 206 -7.92 17.16 7.72
C ILE A 206 -7.71 18.45 6.93
N LEU A 207 -8.79 19.22 6.75
CA LEU A 207 -8.73 20.62 6.34
C LEU A 207 -8.15 21.45 7.49
N PHE A 208 -7.08 22.19 7.21
CA PHE A 208 -6.38 23.04 8.16
C PHE A 208 -6.01 24.40 7.54
N THR A 209 -5.59 25.32 8.41
CA THR A 209 -5.13 26.66 8.05
C THR A 209 -4.01 27.10 9.00
N SER A 210 -3.42 28.29 8.78
CA SER A 210 -2.46 28.88 9.71
C SER A 210 -3.17 29.63 10.85
N GLU A 211 -2.50 29.79 11.99
CA GLU A 211 -3.00 30.66 13.06
C GLU A 211 -3.20 32.10 12.58
N ASN A 212 -2.39 32.59 11.63
CA ASN A 212 -2.51 33.93 11.10
C ASN A 212 -3.83 34.13 10.33
N GLU A 213 -4.19 33.16 9.47
CA GLU A 213 -5.47 33.17 8.75
C GLU A 213 -6.66 32.99 9.71
N ALA A 214 -6.54 32.08 10.70
CA ALA A 214 -7.57 31.88 11.73
C ALA A 214 -7.80 33.13 12.61
N LYS A 215 -6.74 33.88 12.95
CA LYS A 215 -6.78 35.12 13.73
C LYS A 215 -7.37 36.29 12.93
N ASN A 216 -6.84 36.53 11.74
CA ASN A 216 -7.12 37.76 10.99
C ASN A 216 -8.32 37.65 10.06
N HIS A 217 -8.69 36.43 9.64
CA HIS A 217 -9.77 36.17 8.70
C HIS A 217 -10.76 35.07 9.14
N PRO A 218 -11.23 35.06 10.42
CA PRO A 218 -12.07 33.97 10.95
C PRO A 218 -13.38 33.77 10.16
N GLN A 219 -13.98 34.83 9.63
CA GLN A 219 -15.18 34.70 8.78
C GLN A 219 -14.87 34.04 7.42
N ARG A 220 -13.66 34.26 6.87
CA ARG A 220 -13.21 33.58 5.65
C ARG A 220 -12.99 32.09 5.90
N VAL A 221 -12.33 31.73 6.99
CA VAL A 221 -12.15 30.33 7.42
C VAL A 221 -13.50 29.63 7.62
N LYS A 222 -14.48 30.31 8.25
CA LYS A 222 -15.85 29.79 8.41
C LYS A 222 -16.54 29.57 7.06
N LYS A 223 -16.57 30.58 6.18
CA LYS A 223 -17.13 30.48 4.81
C LYS A 223 -16.50 29.35 4.01
N PHE A 224 -15.17 29.27 4.01
CA PHE A 224 -14.41 28.24 3.29
C PHE A 224 -14.75 26.84 3.82
N LYS A 225 -14.85 26.67 5.15
CA LYS A 225 -15.31 25.41 5.77
C LYS A 225 -16.71 25.03 5.31
N GLU A 226 -17.67 25.95 5.40
CA GLU A 226 -19.08 25.68 5.06
C GLU A 226 -19.26 25.31 3.58
N ALA A 227 -18.59 26.03 2.66
CA ALA A 227 -18.57 25.71 1.24
C ALA A 227 -17.88 24.36 0.95
N THR A 228 -16.77 24.06 1.63
CA THR A 228 -16.07 22.76 1.52
C THR A 228 -16.96 21.60 1.95
N LEU A 229 -17.67 21.73 3.08
CA LEU A 229 -18.55 20.68 3.59
C LEU A 229 -19.77 20.46 2.68
N LYS A 230 -20.35 21.53 2.11
CA LYS A 230 -21.37 21.40 1.04
C LYS A 230 -20.85 20.64 -0.17
N GLY A 231 -19.63 20.94 -0.63
CA GLY A 231 -18.99 20.24 -1.74
C GLY A 231 -18.77 18.76 -1.46
N TRP A 232 -18.33 18.41 -0.26
CA TRP A 232 -18.16 17.00 0.15
C TRP A 232 -19.49 16.25 0.25
N ASN A 233 -20.55 16.84 0.79
CA ASN A 233 -21.88 16.22 0.77
C ASN A 233 -22.33 15.96 -0.67
N TYR A 234 -22.25 16.98 -1.55
CA TYR A 234 -22.60 16.85 -2.96
C TYR A 234 -21.80 15.74 -3.65
N ALA A 235 -20.48 15.68 -3.42
CA ALA A 235 -19.61 14.70 -4.05
C ALA A 235 -19.88 13.25 -3.63
N LEU A 236 -20.35 13.03 -2.40
CA LEU A 236 -20.72 11.70 -1.90
C LEU A 236 -22.14 11.29 -2.34
N GLU A 237 -23.03 12.24 -2.61
CA GLU A 237 -24.34 12.00 -3.22
C GLU A 237 -24.26 11.77 -4.74
N HIS A 238 -23.33 12.45 -5.43
CA HIS A 238 -23.21 12.48 -6.89
C HIS A 238 -21.87 11.85 -7.35
N GLN A 239 -21.49 10.71 -6.77
CA GLN A 239 -20.15 10.10 -6.95
C GLN A 239 -19.78 9.91 -8.42
N GLU A 240 -20.67 9.32 -9.24
CA GLU A 240 -20.40 9.09 -10.67
C GLU A 240 -20.15 10.39 -11.45
N GLU A 241 -20.88 11.47 -11.13
CA GLU A 241 -20.67 12.77 -11.78
C GLU A 241 -19.29 13.33 -11.43
N ILE A 242 -18.90 13.28 -10.15
CA ILE A 242 -17.59 13.78 -9.71
C ILE A 242 -16.44 12.87 -10.16
N ILE A 243 -16.67 11.57 -10.33
CA ILE A 243 -15.71 10.65 -10.95
C ILE A 243 -15.43 11.06 -12.41
N GLN A 244 -16.48 11.36 -13.19
CA GLN A 244 -16.31 11.83 -14.58
C GLN A 244 -15.65 13.21 -14.63
N LEU A 245 -16.03 14.13 -13.74
CA LEU A 245 -15.39 15.44 -13.61
C LEU A 245 -13.88 15.31 -13.33
N ILE A 246 -13.50 14.44 -12.38
CA ILE A 246 -12.10 14.21 -12.04
C ILE A 246 -11.36 13.59 -13.23
N HIS A 247 -11.91 12.54 -13.84
CA HIS A 247 -11.29 11.88 -14.98
C HIS A 247 -11.08 12.84 -16.18
N ASN A 248 -12.08 13.67 -16.50
CA ASN A 248 -12.05 14.52 -17.68
C ASN A 248 -11.28 15.84 -17.48
N LYS A 249 -11.27 16.40 -16.27
CA LYS A 249 -10.70 17.74 -16.00
C LYS A 249 -9.43 17.74 -15.15
N TYR A 250 -9.31 16.83 -14.17
CA TYR A 250 -8.28 16.90 -13.13
C TYR A 250 -7.21 15.79 -13.22
N ASN A 251 -7.57 14.58 -13.63
CA ASN A 251 -6.65 13.45 -13.81
C ASN A 251 -7.20 12.36 -14.75
N SER A 252 -6.86 12.44 -16.03
CA SER A 252 -7.24 11.45 -17.05
C SER A 252 -6.43 10.15 -17.03
N SER A 253 -5.35 10.06 -16.22
CA SER A 253 -4.49 8.87 -16.14
C SER A 253 -5.06 7.74 -15.29
N LYS A 254 -5.94 8.07 -14.33
CA LYS A 254 -6.68 7.06 -13.54
C LYS A 254 -7.96 6.65 -14.27
N SER A 255 -8.22 5.34 -14.32
CA SER A 255 -9.47 4.83 -14.90
C SER A 255 -10.67 5.18 -14.03
N VAL A 256 -11.83 5.35 -14.67
CA VAL A 256 -13.14 5.51 -14.00
C VAL A 256 -13.39 4.40 -12.97
N GLU A 257 -12.98 3.16 -13.26
CA GLU A 257 -13.08 2.02 -12.33
C GLU A 257 -12.23 2.20 -11.06
N HIS A 258 -11.02 2.74 -11.17
CA HIS A 258 -10.16 3.03 -10.00
C HIS A 258 -10.76 4.17 -9.17
N LEU A 259 -11.26 5.23 -9.82
CA LEU A 259 -11.94 6.34 -9.15
C LEU A 259 -13.24 5.89 -8.44
N ARG A 260 -13.99 4.92 -9.00
CA ARG A 260 -15.11 4.25 -8.31
C ARG A 260 -14.67 3.44 -7.09
N TYR A 261 -13.52 2.78 -7.15
CA TYR A 261 -12.96 2.08 -5.99
C TYR A 261 -12.57 3.06 -4.89
N GLU A 262 -11.89 4.15 -5.26
CA GLU A 262 -11.55 5.24 -4.33
C GLU A 262 -12.79 5.80 -3.65
N ALA A 263 -13.84 6.16 -4.41
CA ALA A 263 -15.07 6.74 -3.88
C ALA A 263 -15.71 5.86 -2.80
N LYS A 264 -15.86 4.55 -3.08
CA LYS A 264 -16.45 3.58 -2.14
C LYS A 264 -15.59 3.34 -0.89
N ALA A 265 -14.27 3.47 -1.00
CA ALA A 265 -13.38 3.37 0.16
C ALA A 265 -13.40 4.65 0.99
N ILE A 266 -13.38 5.82 0.35
CA ILE A 266 -13.40 7.14 0.98
C ILE A 266 -14.71 7.39 1.72
N GLU A 267 -15.87 7.01 1.15
CA GLU A 267 -17.16 7.13 1.81
C GLU A 267 -17.19 6.41 3.18
N LYS A 268 -16.58 5.21 3.26
CA LYS A 268 -16.41 4.47 4.52
C LYS A 268 -15.48 5.16 5.51
N LEU A 269 -14.39 5.76 5.02
CA LEU A 269 -13.43 6.51 5.85
C LEU A 269 -14.01 7.84 6.36
N ILE A 270 -14.98 8.42 5.66
CA ILE A 270 -15.72 9.61 6.09
C ILE A 270 -16.82 9.26 7.09
N SER A 271 -17.44 8.08 6.98
CA SER A 271 -18.46 7.57 7.90
C SER A 271 -19.69 8.50 8.06
N ARG A 272 -20.07 9.18 6.95
CA ARG A 272 -21.10 10.25 6.92
C ARG A 272 -22.49 9.84 7.41
N GLU A 273 -22.81 8.55 7.37
CA GLU A 273 -24.11 8.01 7.79
C GLU A 273 -24.32 8.11 9.30
N ILE A 274 -23.24 8.24 10.08
CA ILE A 274 -23.27 8.11 11.54
C ILE A 274 -22.49 9.25 12.23
N ILE A 275 -21.45 9.80 11.60
CA ILE A 275 -20.75 11.00 12.09
C ILE A 275 -21.04 12.16 11.12
N PRO A 276 -21.61 13.30 11.59
CA PRO A 276 -21.80 14.47 10.74
C PRO A 276 -20.47 14.94 10.15
N LEU A 277 -20.45 15.17 8.84
CA LEU A 277 -19.25 15.56 8.10
C LEU A 277 -18.57 16.78 8.76
N GLY A 278 -17.27 16.65 9.03
CA GLY A 278 -16.49 17.71 9.68
C GLY A 278 -16.51 17.71 11.21
N SER A 279 -17.12 16.72 11.86
CA SER A 279 -17.09 16.54 13.32
C SER A 279 -15.69 16.17 13.82
N ILE A 280 -15.29 16.78 14.93
CA ILE A 280 -13.99 16.57 15.59
C ILE A 280 -14.19 16.23 17.06
N ASP A 281 -13.55 15.17 17.53
CA ASP A 281 -13.56 14.76 18.92
C ASP A 281 -12.26 15.17 19.63
N LYS A 282 -12.39 15.87 20.75
CA LYS A 282 -11.24 16.37 21.53
C LYS A 282 -10.51 15.24 22.26
N GLY A 283 -11.21 14.16 22.63
CA GLY A 283 -10.62 12.98 23.25
C GLY A 283 -9.63 12.31 22.30
N ARG A 284 -10.03 12.09 21.04
CA ARG A 284 -9.20 11.51 19.98
C ARG A 284 -7.98 12.38 19.65
N ILE A 285 -8.13 13.70 19.60
CA ILE A 285 -6.98 14.62 19.39
C ILE A 285 -5.98 14.52 20.57
N ARG A 286 -6.45 14.41 21.82
CA ARG A 286 -5.59 14.17 22.99
C ARG A 286 -4.88 12.82 22.89
N TYR A 287 -5.64 11.74 22.66
CA TYR A 287 -5.11 10.38 22.48
C TYR A 287 -3.99 10.34 21.43
N ILE A 288 -4.21 10.93 20.25
CA ILE A 288 -3.17 11.00 19.21
C ILE A 288 -1.97 11.86 19.65
N SER A 289 -2.20 12.99 20.33
CA SER A 289 -1.12 13.83 20.91
C SER A 289 -0.29 13.08 21.94
N ASP A 290 -0.91 12.24 22.76
CA ASP A 290 -0.23 11.46 23.80
C ASP A 290 0.58 10.31 23.20
N LEU A 291 0.11 9.67 22.12
CA LEU A 291 0.94 8.76 21.31
C LEU A 291 2.17 9.47 20.73
N TYR A 292 2.02 10.70 20.19
CA TYR A 292 3.19 11.47 19.71
C TYR A 292 4.20 11.76 20.83
N LYS A 293 3.76 12.04 22.06
CA LYS A 293 4.66 12.22 23.23
C LYS A 293 5.32 10.91 23.68
N GLU A 294 4.59 9.79 23.63
CA GLU A 294 5.11 8.47 24.03
C GLU A 294 6.24 8.00 23.10
N PHE A 295 6.21 8.42 21.83
CA PHE A 295 7.10 7.90 20.78
C PHE A 295 8.07 8.92 20.19
N GLY A 296 7.88 10.23 20.42
CA GLY A 296 8.70 11.30 19.84
C GLY A 296 9.52 12.11 20.87
N SER A 297 10.82 12.20 20.65
CA SER A 297 11.70 13.11 21.41
C SER A 297 11.38 14.58 21.10
N ASN A 298 11.20 15.41 22.13
CA ASN A 298 10.96 16.87 22.09
C ASN A 298 9.52 17.36 21.77
N VAL A 299 8.50 16.50 21.86
CA VAL A 299 7.08 16.88 21.69
C VAL A 299 6.58 17.67 22.91
N LYS A 300 6.24 18.96 22.76
CA LYS A 300 5.69 19.78 23.86
C LYS A 300 4.20 19.53 24.04
N SER A 301 3.71 19.62 25.27
CA SER A 301 2.27 19.65 25.53
C SER A 301 1.67 20.96 25.00
N PHE A 302 0.63 20.85 24.17
CA PHE A 302 -0.15 21.98 23.69
C PHE A 302 -1.60 21.85 24.15
N ASN A 303 -2.32 22.95 24.13
CA ASN A 303 -3.74 22.99 24.45
C ASN A 303 -4.56 22.67 23.20
N VAL A 304 -5.41 21.65 23.29
CA VAL A 304 -6.23 21.18 22.14
C VAL A 304 -7.26 22.23 21.71
N ASN A 305 -7.72 23.11 22.59
CA ASN A 305 -8.61 24.21 22.23
C ASN A 305 -7.92 25.24 21.30
N ASP A 306 -6.68 25.63 21.62
CA ASP A 306 -5.82 26.51 20.80
C ASP A 306 -5.45 25.92 19.42
N PHE A 307 -5.88 24.70 19.11
CA PHE A 307 -5.60 23.97 17.87
C PHE A 307 -6.84 23.72 17.00
N ILE A 308 -8.05 23.83 17.54
CA ILE A 308 -9.31 23.56 16.83
C ILE A 308 -10.03 24.87 16.56
N PHE A 309 -10.31 25.22 15.30
CA PHE A 309 -10.84 26.52 14.89
C PHE A 309 -12.11 26.97 15.65
N LYS A 310 -13.00 26.04 16.03
CA LYS A 310 -14.20 26.35 16.83
C LYS A 310 -13.85 26.80 18.25
N ASP A 311 -12.83 26.18 18.86
CA ASP A 311 -12.42 26.40 20.25
C ASP A 311 -11.31 27.44 20.41
N TYR A 312 -10.59 27.71 19.32
CA TYR A 312 -9.70 28.85 19.14
C TYR A 312 -10.42 30.21 19.39
N ILE A 313 -11.75 30.22 19.28
CA ILE A 313 -12.64 31.36 19.58
C ILE A 313 -13.16 31.30 21.05
N ILE A 314 -13.08 30.15 21.72
CA ILE A 314 -13.76 29.84 23.00
C ILE A 314 -12.82 29.92 24.23
N ASP A 315 -11.49 29.90 24.08
CA ASP A 315 -10.53 29.92 25.21
C ASP A 315 -10.44 31.26 26.01
N LYS A 316 -11.57 31.98 26.09
CA LYS A 316 -11.91 33.01 27.08
C LYS A 316 -13.16 32.68 27.91
N ALA A 317 -13.59 31.41 27.95
CA ALA A 317 -14.67 30.95 28.84
C ALA A 317 -14.19 30.91 30.30
N LYS A 318 -14.91 31.61 31.20
CA LYS A 318 -14.51 31.84 32.60
C LYS A 318 -14.95 30.70 33.53
N ILE A 319 -14.11 30.36 34.53
CA ILE A 319 -14.52 29.61 35.73
C ILE A 319 -15.67 30.33 36.45
N ASN A 320 -16.65 29.58 36.96
CA ASN A 320 -17.83 30.14 37.63
C ASN A 320 -17.54 30.51 39.10
N LEU A 321 -16.72 31.55 39.28
CA LEU A 321 -16.48 32.22 40.56
C LEU A 321 -17.60 33.22 40.87
N THR A 322 -17.88 33.45 42.15
CA THR A 322 -18.75 34.56 42.59
C THR A 322 -18.09 35.90 42.29
N GLN A 323 -18.82 37.01 42.48
CA GLN A 323 -18.24 38.34 42.30
C GLN A 323 -17.13 38.63 43.33
N GLU A 324 -17.39 38.31 44.60
CA GLU A 324 -16.42 38.42 45.72
C GLU A 324 -15.15 37.58 45.47
N GLU A 325 -15.28 36.39 44.89
CA GLU A 325 -14.13 35.53 44.57
C GLU A 325 -13.28 36.07 43.40
N LYS A 326 -13.91 36.73 42.41
CA LYS A 326 -13.18 37.40 41.33
C LYS A 326 -12.43 38.61 41.86
N GLU A 327 -13.10 39.45 42.64
CA GLU A 327 -12.49 40.61 43.30
C GLU A 327 -11.36 40.19 44.26
N TYR A 328 -11.51 39.05 44.96
CA TYR A 328 -10.42 38.47 45.76
C TYR A 328 -9.18 38.17 44.89
N LEU A 329 -9.35 37.49 43.75
CA LEU A 329 -8.23 37.15 42.86
C LEU A 329 -7.64 38.35 42.12
N GLU A 330 -8.45 39.35 41.77
CA GLU A 330 -7.98 40.62 41.19
C GLU A 330 -7.11 41.40 42.19
N ASN A 331 -7.47 41.39 43.47
CA ASN A 331 -6.66 41.97 44.56
C ASN A 331 -5.47 41.08 44.98
N HIS A 332 -5.49 39.76 44.70
CA HIS A 332 -4.43 38.81 45.02
C HIS A 332 -3.91 38.08 43.75
N PRO A 333 -3.29 38.81 42.79
CA PRO A 333 -2.83 38.24 41.52
C PRO A 333 -1.63 37.29 41.65
N VAL A 334 -1.04 37.18 42.85
CA VAL A 334 0.03 36.26 43.21
C VAL A 334 -0.34 35.57 44.52
N LEU A 335 -0.39 34.24 44.52
CA LEU A 335 -0.59 33.43 45.73
C LEU A 335 0.75 32.81 46.18
N LYS A 336 1.09 32.98 47.45
CA LYS A 336 2.32 32.48 48.07
C LYS A 336 2.09 31.09 48.66
N VAL A 337 2.84 30.12 48.15
CA VAL A 337 2.66 28.69 48.46
C VAL A 337 3.94 28.12 49.05
N GLN A 338 3.84 27.36 50.14
CA GLN A 338 5.00 26.71 50.73
C GLN A 338 5.63 25.68 49.78
N ASN A 339 6.95 25.77 49.60
CA ASN A 339 7.77 24.69 49.02
C ASN A 339 8.82 24.20 50.03
N LEU A 340 8.83 22.90 50.32
CA LEU A 340 9.83 22.31 51.20
C LEU A 340 11.19 22.20 50.50
N SER A 341 12.28 22.20 51.26
CA SER A 341 13.62 22.09 50.68
C SER A 341 13.92 20.68 50.14
N ALA A 342 13.39 19.64 50.78
CA ALA A 342 13.74 18.24 50.52
C ALA A 342 12.60 17.26 50.87
N PHE A 343 11.46 17.37 50.19
CA PHE A 343 10.37 16.38 50.29
C PHE A 343 9.95 15.82 48.91
N PRO A 344 10.88 15.23 48.15
CA PRO A 344 10.54 14.55 46.91
C PRO A 344 9.66 13.31 47.18
N PRO A 345 8.92 12.83 46.18
CA PRO A 345 8.71 13.46 44.88
C PRO A 345 7.63 14.56 44.89
N TYR A 346 7.14 14.99 46.07
CA TYR A 346 6.03 15.92 46.17
C TYR A 346 6.42 17.38 46.00
N ASN A 347 7.34 17.90 46.83
CA ASN A 347 7.76 19.29 46.76
C ASN A 347 9.19 19.45 47.33
N PHE A 348 10.10 19.91 46.48
CA PHE A 348 11.52 20.02 46.80
C PHE A 348 12.17 21.13 45.95
N TYR A 349 13.44 21.42 46.20
CA TYR A 349 14.26 22.23 45.30
C TYR A 349 15.30 21.36 44.60
N GLU A 350 15.41 21.54 43.29
CA GLU A 350 16.51 21.01 42.48
C GLU A 350 17.04 22.15 41.62
N ASN A 351 18.37 22.35 41.63
CA ASN A 351 19.03 23.47 40.94
C ASN A 351 18.41 24.84 41.25
N ASN A 352 18.10 25.09 42.53
CA ASN A 352 17.41 26.29 43.05
C ASN A 352 16.01 26.57 42.45
N LYS A 353 15.38 25.61 41.76
CA LYS A 353 14.00 25.72 41.27
C LYS A 353 13.06 24.79 42.05
N PRO A 354 11.82 25.22 42.34
CA PRO A 354 10.81 24.34 42.93
C PRO A 354 10.45 23.22 41.95
N GLN A 355 10.36 21.98 42.44
CA GLN A 355 9.97 20.80 41.68
C GLN A 355 9.10 19.83 42.50
N GLY A 356 8.40 18.92 41.80
CA GLY A 356 7.61 17.84 42.37
C GLY A 356 6.11 17.94 42.06
N TYR A 357 5.37 16.89 42.41
CA TYR A 357 3.91 16.77 42.22
C TYR A 357 3.13 18.03 42.64
N THR A 358 3.37 18.55 43.85
CA THR A 358 2.68 19.71 44.39
C THR A 358 2.99 20.98 43.61
N VAL A 359 4.21 21.12 43.08
CA VAL A 359 4.62 22.29 42.29
C VAL A 359 3.87 22.30 40.95
N ASP A 360 3.84 21.15 40.26
CA ASP A 360 3.09 21.00 39.02
C ASP A 360 1.57 21.19 39.23
N TYR A 361 1.01 20.63 40.31
CA TYR A 361 -0.40 20.76 40.68
C TYR A 361 -0.80 22.21 40.95
N MET A 362 0.00 22.95 41.73
CA MET A 362 -0.30 24.36 42.03
C MET A 362 -0.16 25.26 40.81
N ASN A 363 0.77 24.96 39.89
CA ASN A 363 0.87 25.66 38.61
C ASN A 363 -0.35 25.40 37.69
N LEU A 364 -0.91 24.18 37.71
CA LEU A 364 -2.15 23.87 36.99
C LEU A 364 -3.35 24.65 37.55
N LEU A 365 -3.47 24.69 38.89
CA LEU A 365 -4.50 25.46 39.60
C LEU A 365 -4.39 26.96 39.28
N ALA A 366 -3.17 27.51 39.26
CA ALA A 366 -2.91 28.90 38.91
C ALA A 366 -3.42 29.26 37.50
N LYS A 367 -3.20 28.38 36.52
CA LYS A 367 -3.66 28.56 35.14
C LYS A 367 -5.20 28.59 35.03
N ILE A 368 -5.91 27.85 35.88
CA ILE A 368 -7.39 27.84 35.93
C ILE A 368 -7.92 29.14 36.55
N LEU A 369 -7.24 29.65 37.57
CA LEU A 369 -7.63 30.86 38.30
C LEU A 369 -7.18 32.17 37.65
N GLY A 370 -6.22 32.13 36.72
CA GLY A 370 -5.65 33.32 36.08
C GLY A 370 -4.63 34.08 36.95
N VAL A 371 -4.12 33.47 38.01
CA VAL A 371 -3.14 34.06 38.94
C VAL A 371 -1.74 33.45 38.78
N LYS A 372 -0.74 34.04 39.44
CA LYS A 372 0.61 33.49 39.55
C LYS A 372 0.82 32.79 40.90
N ILE A 373 1.74 31.82 40.95
CA ILE A 373 2.20 31.22 42.20
C ILE A 373 3.62 31.67 42.50
N GLU A 374 3.85 32.10 43.73
CA GLU A 374 5.17 32.33 44.30
C GLU A 374 5.49 31.19 45.29
N PHE A 375 6.45 30.33 44.94
CA PHE A 375 6.86 29.22 45.80
C PHE A 375 7.87 29.69 46.86
N VAL A 376 7.40 29.83 48.10
CA VAL A 376 8.19 30.26 49.25
C VAL A 376 8.98 29.07 49.80
N GLY A 377 10.31 29.15 49.72
CA GLY A 377 11.23 28.07 50.09
C GLY A 377 12.17 28.39 51.24
N GLN A 378 13.00 27.40 51.59
CA GLN A 378 14.16 27.53 52.48
C GLN A 378 13.85 28.01 53.91
N LYS A 379 12.61 27.84 54.40
CA LYS A 379 12.22 28.11 55.79
C LYS A 379 12.08 26.83 56.62
N SER A 380 12.20 26.96 57.93
CA SER A 380 11.83 25.90 58.87
C SER A 380 10.31 25.70 58.92
N TRP A 381 9.86 24.53 59.38
CA TRP A 381 8.43 24.25 59.52
C TRP A 381 7.73 25.24 60.48
N LYS A 382 8.41 25.71 61.53
CA LYS A 382 7.86 26.73 62.44
C LYS A 382 7.66 28.07 61.71
N GLU A 383 8.67 28.54 60.98
CA GLU A 383 8.56 29.79 60.21
C GLU A 383 7.40 29.75 59.21
N TYR A 384 7.14 28.63 58.52
CA TYR A 384 5.97 28.53 57.65
C TYR A 384 4.64 28.64 58.41
N LEU A 385 4.53 28.06 59.61
CA LEU A 385 3.34 28.17 60.46
C LEU A 385 3.15 29.59 61.03
N ASP A 386 4.25 30.30 61.30
CA ASP A 386 4.19 31.70 61.76
C ASP A 386 3.86 32.63 60.56
N MET A 387 4.42 32.37 59.37
CA MET A 387 4.12 33.14 58.14
C MET A 387 2.65 33.06 57.70
N ILE A 388 1.98 31.92 57.84
CA ILE A 388 0.55 31.80 57.47
C ILE A 388 -0.38 32.45 58.52
N LYS A 389 0.05 32.53 59.79
CA LYS A 389 -0.65 33.31 60.83
C LYS A 389 -0.51 34.81 60.58
N ASP A 390 0.68 35.25 60.15
CA ASP A 390 1.00 36.64 59.82
C ASP A 390 0.44 37.11 58.45
N GLY A 391 -0.25 36.25 57.69
CA GLY A 391 -0.72 36.57 56.32
C GLY A 391 0.41 36.77 55.30
N LYS A 392 1.63 36.28 55.58
CA LYS A 392 2.81 36.34 54.69
C LYS A 392 2.89 35.13 53.74
N LEU A 393 2.02 34.15 53.92
CA LEU A 393 1.92 32.91 53.16
C LEU A 393 0.44 32.54 53.04
N ASP A 394 -0.04 32.30 51.83
CA ASP A 394 -1.46 32.06 51.56
C ASP A 394 -1.85 30.59 51.72
N ILE A 395 -0.96 29.67 51.32
CA ILE A 395 -1.25 28.23 51.23
C ILE A 395 -0.08 27.39 51.78
N ILE A 396 -0.39 26.52 52.74
CA ILE A 396 0.45 25.37 53.09
C ILE A 396 -0.17 24.12 52.45
N PRO A 397 0.44 23.52 51.43
CA PRO A 397 -0.02 22.24 50.90
C PRO A 397 0.41 21.10 51.83
N HIS A 398 -0.14 19.90 51.60
CA HIS A 398 0.24 18.66 52.27
C HIS A 398 0.36 18.74 53.81
N ILE A 399 -0.59 19.39 54.48
CA ILE A 399 -0.66 19.50 55.94
C ILE A 399 -1.69 18.54 56.54
N ALA A 400 -1.30 17.83 57.60
CA ALA A 400 -2.20 16.97 58.37
C ALA A 400 -3.10 17.81 59.30
N ILE A 401 -4.39 17.50 59.33
CA ILE A 401 -5.37 18.09 60.25
C ILE A 401 -5.07 17.62 61.68
N ASN A 402 -5.01 18.56 62.63
CA ASN A 402 -4.98 18.27 64.06
C ASN A 402 -5.61 19.42 64.85
N LYS A 403 -5.89 19.22 66.15
CA LYS A 403 -6.58 20.20 66.99
C LYS A 403 -5.89 21.58 67.00
N GLU A 404 -4.59 21.61 67.29
CA GLU A 404 -3.78 22.84 67.37
C GLU A 404 -3.79 23.63 66.06
N ARG A 405 -3.67 22.96 64.91
CA ARG A 405 -3.65 23.62 63.60
C ARG A 405 -5.03 24.15 63.21
N SER A 406 -6.11 23.46 63.59
CA SER A 406 -7.48 23.90 63.32
C SER A 406 -7.87 25.20 64.04
N GLU A 407 -7.10 25.64 65.04
CA GLU A 407 -7.28 26.92 65.72
C GLU A 407 -6.85 28.12 64.83
N PHE A 408 -5.90 27.92 63.90
CA PHE A 408 -5.35 29.00 63.06
C PHE A 408 -5.31 28.70 61.55
N LEU A 409 -5.77 27.52 61.11
CA LEU A 409 -5.97 27.15 59.71
C LEU A 409 -7.40 26.68 59.45
N ASP A 410 -7.86 26.94 58.23
CA ASP A 410 -8.95 26.22 57.60
C ASP A 410 -8.40 25.34 56.49
N PHE A 411 -8.91 24.10 56.41
CA PHE A 411 -8.45 23.10 55.44
C PHE A 411 -9.46 22.97 54.30
N THR A 412 -8.98 22.73 53.09
CA THR A 412 -9.82 22.31 51.95
C THR A 412 -10.46 20.96 52.21
N ASP A 413 -11.63 20.70 51.64
CA ASP A 413 -12.28 19.38 51.66
C ASP A 413 -11.54 18.29 50.84
N ILE A 414 -10.56 18.69 50.02
CA ILE A 414 -9.79 17.81 49.11
C ILE A 414 -8.50 17.27 49.75
N GLU A 415 -8.33 15.95 49.71
CA GLU A 415 -7.03 15.30 49.96
C GLU A 415 -6.05 15.65 48.84
N HIS A 416 -4.90 16.23 49.21
CA HIS A 416 -3.84 16.60 48.27
C HIS A 416 -2.87 15.43 48.02
N ILE A 417 -2.34 14.82 49.09
CA ILE A 417 -1.48 13.62 49.05
C ILE A 417 -1.67 12.74 50.28
N THR A 418 -1.28 11.47 50.15
CA THR A 418 -1.18 10.50 51.25
C THR A 418 0.28 10.34 51.70
N TYR A 419 0.55 10.42 53.01
CA TYR A 419 1.83 10.03 53.61
C TYR A 419 1.72 8.57 54.09
N GLN A 420 2.61 7.69 53.64
CA GLN A 420 2.59 6.27 54.01
C GLN A 420 3.93 5.87 54.66
N PRO A 421 3.99 5.52 55.95
CA PRO A 421 5.21 5.03 56.58
C PRO A 421 5.70 3.69 55.98
N SER A 422 7.02 3.56 55.83
CA SER A 422 7.70 2.36 55.34
C SER A 422 9.07 2.18 56.00
N LEU A 423 9.60 0.96 56.01
CA LEU A 423 10.96 0.64 56.42
C LEU A 423 11.84 0.45 55.19
N ALA A 424 12.97 1.15 55.10
CA ALA A 424 14.09 0.73 54.25
C ALA A 424 15.08 -0.08 55.08
N ILE A 425 15.47 -1.25 54.59
CA ILE A 425 16.37 -2.21 55.25
C ILE A 425 17.46 -2.68 54.27
N ARG A 426 18.55 -3.28 54.78
CA ARG A 426 19.50 -3.99 53.91
C ARG A 426 18.91 -5.32 53.43
N LYS A 427 19.11 -5.63 52.15
CA LYS A 427 18.74 -6.91 51.55
C LYS A 427 19.37 -8.07 52.30
N GLY A 428 18.56 -9.08 52.64
CA GLY A 428 19.03 -10.25 53.38
C GLY A 428 19.34 -9.99 54.87
N SER A 429 18.90 -8.87 55.44
CA SER A 429 19.08 -8.57 56.88
C SER A 429 18.22 -9.43 57.83
N GLY A 430 17.28 -10.22 57.29
CA GLY A 430 16.34 -11.04 58.07
C GLY A 430 15.19 -10.25 58.72
N ILE A 431 15.17 -8.93 58.57
CA ILE A 431 14.08 -8.06 59.04
C ILE A 431 12.93 -8.18 58.03
N ASN A 432 11.75 -8.62 58.49
CA ASN A 432 10.56 -8.78 57.64
C ASN A 432 9.38 -7.90 58.10
N SER A 433 9.45 -7.37 59.32
CA SER A 433 8.40 -6.61 59.98
C SER A 433 8.99 -5.54 60.91
N PHE A 434 8.13 -4.65 61.41
CA PHE A 434 8.53 -3.72 62.49
C PHE A 434 8.85 -4.45 63.81
N GLY A 435 8.32 -5.66 64.03
CA GLY A 435 8.59 -6.45 65.24
C GLY A 435 10.05 -6.91 65.33
N ASP A 436 10.69 -7.17 64.19
CA ASP A 436 12.07 -7.63 64.09
C ASP A 436 13.11 -6.54 64.42
N LEU A 437 12.64 -5.31 64.64
CA LEU A 437 13.48 -4.16 65.00
C LEU A 437 13.75 -4.05 66.51
N LYS A 438 13.25 -4.98 67.33
CA LYS A 438 13.58 -5.01 68.76
C LYS A 438 15.10 -5.05 68.96
N ASP A 439 15.61 -4.16 69.82
CA ASP A 439 17.03 -3.98 70.15
C ASP A 439 17.96 -3.50 69.00
N LYS A 440 17.41 -3.34 67.78
CA LYS A 440 18.06 -2.78 66.58
C LYS A 440 18.08 -1.24 66.57
N THR A 441 18.92 -0.66 65.72
CA THR A 441 19.00 0.80 65.53
C THR A 441 18.08 1.23 64.38
N ILE A 442 17.06 2.02 64.69
CA ILE A 442 16.15 2.61 63.69
C ILE A 442 16.61 4.04 63.36
N ALA A 443 16.99 4.29 62.12
CA ALA A 443 17.15 5.63 61.59
C ALA A 443 15.77 6.28 61.38
N VAL A 444 15.60 7.52 61.85
CA VAL A 444 14.37 8.30 61.67
C VAL A 444 14.71 9.77 61.45
N LEU A 445 13.92 10.47 60.63
CA LEU A 445 14.11 11.90 60.40
C LEU A 445 13.93 12.69 61.70
N ASN A 446 14.95 13.47 62.08
CA ASN A 446 14.94 14.27 63.31
C ASN A 446 13.76 15.26 63.33
N LYS A 447 13.16 15.44 64.51
CA LYS A 447 11.95 16.27 64.75
C LYS A 447 10.71 15.94 63.88
N SER A 448 10.69 14.82 63.15
CA SER A 448 9.49 14.34 62.44
C SER A 448 8.43 13.80 63.41
N PHE A 449 7.18 13.66 62.94
CA PHE A 449 6.12 13.05 63.75
C PHE A 449 6.43 11.58 64.10
N LEU A 450 7.07 10.83 63.20
CA LEU A 450 7.54 9.47 63.45
C LEU A 450 8.61 9.44 64.55
N HIS A 451 9.55 10.38 64.57
CA HIS A 451 10.51 10.51 65.66
C HIS A 451 9.80 10.80 67.00
N THR A 452 8.79 11.67 67.03
CA THR A 452 7.99 11.93 68.23
C THR A 452 7.23 10.69 68.72
N ILE A 453 6.63 9.90 67.81
CA ILE A 453 5.95 8.65 68.16
C ILE A 453 6.95 7.63 68.72
N LEU A 454 8.08 7.40 68.04
CA LEU A 454 9.10 6.46 68.49
C LEU A 454 9.66 6.87 69.87
N LYS A 455 10.05 8.14 70.04
CA LYS A 455 10.57 8.65 71.31
C LYS A 455 9.58 8.48 72.47
N ASN A 456 8.30 8.76 72.24
CA ASN A 456 7.30 8.81 73.32
C ASN A 456 6.55 7.49 73.56
N LYS A 457 6.50 6.59 72.57
CA LYS A 457 5.75 5.31 72.64
C LYS A 457 6.64 4.07 72.54
N TYR A 458 7.89 4.23 72.11
CA TYR A 458 8.91 3.18 72.00
C TYR A 458 10.24 3.60 72.67
N PRO A 459 10.23 4.00 73.96
CA PRO A 459 11.38 4.65 74.62
C PRO A 459 12.64 3.77 74.71
N ASN A 460 12.51 2.45 74.61
CA ASN A 460 13.63 1.50 74.66
C ASN A 460 14.27 1.26 73.28
N GLN A 461 13.74 1.87 72.20
CA GLN A 461 14.27 1.71 70.85
C GLN A 461 15.52 2.57 70.64
N LYS A 462 16.60 1.98 70.12
CA LYS A 462 17.77 2.76 69.69
C LYS A 462 17.43 3.55 68.43
N LEU A 463 17.59 4.88 68.47
CA LEU A 463 17.27 5.76 67.35
C LEU A 463 18.52 6.45 66.80
N TYR A 464 18.70 6.39 65.47
CA TYR A 464 19.64 7.24 64.74
C TYR A 464 18.89 8.44 64.17
N LEU A 465 19.22 9.65 64.63
CA LEU A 465 18.52 10.88 64.21
C LEU A 465 19.08 11.43 62.91
N ALA A 466 18.49 11.02 61.79
CA ALA A 466 18.89 11.47 60.46
C ALA A 466 18.49 12.94 60.21
N SER A 467 19.37 13.72 59.57
CA SER A 467 19.10 15.10 59.18
C SER A 467 18.24 15.24 57.91
N SER A 468 18.13 14.17 57.11
CA SER A 468 17.27 14.08 55.92
C SER A 468 16.89 12.63 55.63
N THR A 469 15.84 12.40 54.84
CA THR A 469 15.45 11.04 54.38
C THR A 469 16.61 10.33 53.68
N LYS A 470 17.34 11.06 52.82
CA LYS A 470 18.58 10.58 52.18
C LYS A 470 19.59 10.07 53.20
N LYS A 471 19.92 10.88 54.22
CA LYS A 471 20.89 10.49 55.26
C LYS A 471 20.40 9.31 56.10
N GLY A 472 19.09 9.16 56.27
CA GLY A 472 18.49 7.99 56.91
C GLY A 472 18.68 6.71 56.10
N ALA A 473 18.40 6.75 54.80
CA ALA A 473 18.64 5.62 53.89
C ALA A 473 20.13 5.28 53.76
N GLU A 474 21.00 6.29 53.62
CA GLU A 474 22.46 6.11 53.61
C GLU A 474 22.95 5.42 54.89
N ALA A 475 22.48 5.83 56.07
CA ALA A 475 22.84 5.19 57.34
C ALA A 475 22.50 3.70 57.39
N VAL A 476 21.40 3.27 56.77
CA VAL A 476 21.08 1.83 56.64
C VAL A 476 21.99 1.16 55.62
N SER A 477 22.26 1.81 54.49
CA SER A 477 23.13 1.27 53.44
C SER A 477 24.56 1.02 53.95
N THR A 478 25.09 1.93 54.78
CA THR A 478 26.44 1.85 55.35
C THR A 478 26.53 1.13 56.70
N GLY A 479 25.44 0.54 57.20
CA GLY A 479 25.45 -0.22 58.46
C GLY A 479 25.40 0.60 59.76
N LEU A 480 25.24 1.93 59.69
CA LEU A 480 25.08 2.80 60.87
C LEU A 480 23.70 2.67 61.53
N ALA A 481 22.71 2.16 60.79
CA ALA A 481 21.39 1.77 61.29
C ALA A 481 20.99 0.42 60.66
N ASP A 482 20.05 -0.29 61.28
CA ASP A 482 19.51 -1.56 60.78
C ASP A 482 18.32 -1.36 59.83
N ALA A 483 17.49 -0.34 60.12
CA ALA A 483 16.36 0.06 59.30
C ALA A 483 16.17 1.58 59.35
N PHE A 484 15.56 2.15 58.32
CA PHE A 484 15.16 3.56 58.26
C PHE A 484 13.64 3.65 58.11
N ILE A 485 12.99 4.41 58.98
CA ILE A 485 11.54 4.64 58.94
C ILE A 485 11.22 6.05 58.43
N GLY A 486 10.46 6.11 57.35
CA GLY A 486 10.08 7.35 56.67
C GLY A 486 8.93 7.15 55.70
N ASN A 487 8.60 8.18 54.90
CA ASN A 487 7.56 8.09 53.88
C ASN A 487 8.00 7.21 52.71
N LEU A 488 7.14 6.30 52.25
CA LEU A 488 7.39 5.37 51.15
C LEU A 488 7.93 6.06 49.90
N ALA A 489 7.17 6.99 49.32
CA ALA A 489 7.53 7.63 48.06
C ALA A 489 8.86 8.40 48.14
N THR A 490 9.08 9.11 49.25
CA THR A 490 10.32 9.88 49.50
C THR A 490 11.52 8.97 49.74
N THR A 491 11.32 7.85 50.43
CA THR A 491 12.38 6.88 50.73
C THR A 491 12.82 6.16 49.45
N GLU A 492 11.86 5.70 48.64
CA GLU A 492 12.18 5.03 47.38
C GLU A 492 12.79 5.98 46.34
N TYR A 493 12.31 7.23 46.27
CA TYR A 493 12.91 8.26 45.41
C TYR A 493 14.41 8.39 45.68
N TYR A 494 14.82 8.51 46.95
CA TYR A 494 16.24 8.62 47.31
C TYR A 494 17.03 7.31 47.11
N ILE A 495 16.42 6.15 47.36
CA ILE A 495 17.05 4.84 47.09
C ILE A 495 17.37 4.68 45.60
N LYS A 496 16.42 5.04 44.72
CA LYS A 496 16.59 5.04 43.26
C LYS A 496 17.60 6.09 42.79
N GLN A 497 17.42 7.36 43.19
CA GLN A 497 18.28 8.47 42.74
C GLN A 497 19.74 8.30 43.16
N HIS A 498 20.01 7.63 44.28
CA HIS A 498 21.37 7.42 44.80
C HIS A 498 21.85 5.98 44.72
N TRP A 499 21.21 5.15 43.89
CA TRP A 499 21.66 3.79 43.55
C TRP A 499 21.97 2.92 44.79
N LEU A 500 21.16 3.06 45.85
CA LEU A 500 21.30 2.30 47.10
C LEU A 500 20.78 0.87 46.92
N SER A 501 21.37 0.14 45.98
CA SER A 501 20.91 -1.16 45.45
C SER A 501 20.96 -2.29 46.47
N ASN A 502 21.72 -2.11 47.56
CA ASN A 502 21.77 -2.99 48.72
C ASN A 502 20.55 -2.83 49.66
N LEU A 503 19.67 -1.85 49.42
CA LEU A 503 18.46 -1.63 50.19
C LEU A 503 17.22 -2.22 49.51
N GLU A 504 16.25 -2.58 50.33
CA GLU A 504 14.87 -2.91 49.94
C GLU A 504 13.89 -2.21 50.88
N ILE A 505 12.64 -2.06 50.45
CA ILE A 505 11.59 -1.40 51.23
C ILE A 505 10.51 -2.40 51.63
N ILE A 506 10.21 -2.42 52.93
CA ILE A 506 9.11 -3.16 53.53
C ILE A 506 8.02 -2.15 53.92
N GLN A 507 6.82 -2.34 53.36
CA GLN A 507 5.61 -1.72 53.90
C GLN A 507 5.15 -2.54 55.10
N PHE A 508 4.97 -1.90 56.25
CA PHE A 508 4.36 -2.51 57.42
C PHE A 508 2.93 -1.98 57.59
N LYS A 509 2.08 -2.77 58.25
CA LYS A 509 0.71 -2.37 58.62
C LYS A 509 0.45 -2.74 60.08
N ASN A 510 -0.46 -2.02 60.72
CA ASN A 510 -0.99 -2.26 62.06
C ASN A 510 0.07 -2.19 63.18
N VAL A 511 1.10 -1.36 63.00
CA VAL A 511 2.08 -1.08 64.06
C VAL A 511 1.46 -0.14 65.09
N LYS A 512 1.46 -0.55 66.36
CA LYS A 512 0.79 0.19 67.45
C LYS A 512 1.26 1.65 67.50
N TYR A 513 0.33 2.60 67.56
CA TYR A 513 0.58 4.05 67.57
C TYR A 513 1.22 4.67 66.30
N ILE A 514 1.67 3.88 65.32
CA ILE A 514 2.13 4.41 64.02
C ILE A 514 0.97 4.24 63.02
N PRO A 515 0.46 5.33 62.42
CA PRO A 515 -0.65 5.22 61.48
C PRO A 515 -0.20 4.50 60.19
N ASN A 516 -1.07 3.68 59.61
CA ASN A 516 -0.80 3.00 58.32
C ASN A 516 -0.59 4.01 57.18
N GLU A 517 -1.32 5.12 57.25
CA GLU A 517 -1.25 6.25 56.32
C GLU A 517 -1.76 7.53 57.00
N THR A 518 -1.48 8.69 56.42
CA THR A 518 -1.99 9.98 56.91
C THR A 518 -2.35 10.85 55.71
N LEU A 519 -3.63 11.21 55.61
CA LEU A 519 -4.16 12.09 54.58
C LEU A 519 -3.68 13.52 54.84
N LEU A 520 -3.20 14.19 53.79
CA LEU A 520 -2.65 15.54 53.87
C LEU A 520 -3.41 16.48 52.92
N TYR A 521 -3.85 17.62 53.45
CA TYR A 521 -4.76 18.57 52.81
C TYR A 521 -4.02 19.87 52.44
N MET A 522 -4.69 20.81 51.77
CA MET A 522 -4.24 22.20 51.69
C MET A 522 -4.83 22.98 52.87
N GLY A 523 -4.00 23.79 53.54
CA GLY A 523 -4.41 24.70 54.61
C GLY A 523 -4.22 26.15 54.21
N VAL A 524 -5.22 26.99 54.49
CA VAL A 524 -5.22 28.45 54.37
C VAL A 524 -5.41 29.07 55.76
N SER A 525 -5.09 30.35 55.94
CA SER A 525 -5.30 31.07 57.22
C SER A 525 -6.76 31.03 57.66
N LYS A 526 -7.00 30.89 58.97
CA LYS A 526 -8.34 30.83 59.58
C LYS A 526 -9.23 31.98 59.12
N GLY A 527 -10.46 31.67 58.70
CA GLY A 527 -11.44 32.66 58.26
C GLY A 527 -11.31 33.08 56.79
N ASN A 528 -10.27 32.67 56.06
CA ASN A 528 -10.15 32.94 54.61
C ASN A 528 -11.01 31.97 53.78
N ASN A 529 -12.32 32.07 53.96
CA ASN A 529 -13.32 31.24 53.29
C ASN A 529 -13.35 31.47 51.77
N LEU A 530 -12.99 32.67 51.30
CA LEU A 530 -12.90 32.99 49.87
C LEU A 530 -11.77 32.20 49.22
N LEU A 531 -10.52 32.30 49.70
CA LEU A 531 -9.41 31.53 49.14
C LEU A 531 -9.68 30.02 49.23
N LYS A 532 -10.23 29.55 50.36
CA LYS A 532 -10.64 28.15 50.50
C LYS A 532 -11.61 27.73 49.39
N SER A 533 -12.73 28.45 49.21
CA SER A 533 -13.74 28.08 48.20
C SER A 533 -13.22 28.18 46.77
N ILE A 534 -12.35 29.16 46.50
CA ILE A 534 -11.62 29.31 45.23
C ILE A 534 -10.76 28.07 44.93
N LEU A 535 -9.97 27.58 45.91
CA LEU A 535 -9.16 26.37 45.75
C LEU A 535 -10.03 25.13 45.52
N GLU A 536 -11.14 25.01 46.26
CA GLU A 536 -12.09 23.89 46.14
C GLU A 536 -12.85 23.90 44.80
N LYS A 537 -13.17 25.07 44.26
CA LYS A 537 -13.76 25.25 42.91
C LYS A 537 -12.72 24.96 41.83
N ALA A 538 -11.52 25.53 41.92
CA ALA A 538 -10.45 25.28 40.96
C ALA A 538 -10.08 23.80 40.86
N ASN A 539 -10.07 23.07 42.00
CA ASN A 539 -9.83 21.63 41.99
C ASN A 539 -10.99 20.83 41.39
N ARG A 540 -12.26 21.25 41.56
CA ARG A 540 -13.39 20.60 40.87
C ARG A 540 -13.34 20.79 39.36
N GLU A 541 -12.83 21.93 38.89
CA GLU A 541 -12.54 22.20 37.47
C GLU A 541 -11.25 21.51 36.97
N MET A 542 -10.39 20.99 37.86
CA MET A 542 -9.23 20.19 37.46
C MET A 542 -9.67 18.80 37.00
N SER A 543 -9.60 18.59 35.69
CA SER A 543 -9.78 17.28 35.04
C SER A 543 -9.05 16.17 35.81
N HIS A 544 -9.82 15.18 36.29
CA HIS A 544 -9.34 14.06 37.10
C HIS A 544 -8.10 13.38 36.49
N ASN A 545 -8.11 13.16 35.17
CA ASN A 545 -7.00 12.55 34.44
C ASN A 545 -5.70 13.35 34.56
N LYS A 546 -5.73 14.69 34.56
CA LYS A 546 -4.51 15.50 34.77
C LYS A 546 -3.91 15.30 36.16
N VAL A 547 -4.75 15.09 37.19
CA VAL A 547 -4.27 14.82 38.55
C VAL A 547 -3.69 13.41 38.64
N ILE A 548 -4.26 12.44 37.92
CA ILE A 548 -3.68 11.10 37.76
C ILE A 548 -2.32 11.17 37.05
N ASP A 549 -2.22 11.88 35.91
CA ASP A 549 -0.96 12.04 35.16
C ASP A 549 0.17 12.61 36.04
N LEU A 550 -0.16 13.59 36.90
CA LEU A 550 0.79 14.15 37.86
C LEU A 550 1.18 13.14 38.95
N LYS A 551 0.24 12.31 39.44
CA LYS A 551 0.55 11.24 40.39
C LYS A 551 1.45 10.18 39.75
N ASP A 552 1.15 9.73 38.54
CA ASP A 552 1.94 8.73 37.81
C ASP A 552 3.35 9.21 37.46
N LYS A 553 3.49 10.47 37.03
CA LYS A 553 4.79 11.12 36.77
C LYS A 553 5.73 11.07 37.98
N TRP A 554 5.19 11.21 39.18
CA TRP A 554 5.98 11.44 40.39
C TRP A 554 6.00 10.26 41.39
N LEU A 555 5.06 9.31 41.37
CA LEU A 555 4.82 8.38 42.49
C LEU A 555 4.97 6.85 42.20
N ASN A 556 5.35 6.43 40.99
CA ASN A 556 5.26 5.00 40.57
C ASN A 556 6.48 4.11 40.97
N ILE A 557 6.22 2.96 41.60
CA ILE A 557 7.15 2.26 42.53
C ILE A 557 6.95 0.71 42.55
N LYS A 558 8.04 -0.12 42.55
CA LYS A 558 7.97 -1.62 42.42
C LYS A 558 9.20 -2.40 43.02
N PRO A 559 9.02 -3.56 43.70
CA PRO A 559 10.10 -4.45 44.20
C PRO A 559 10.28 -5.79 43.45
N SER A 560 11.18 -6.66 43.93
CA SER A 560 11.81 -7.81 43.23
C SER A 560 12.22 -8.97 44.17
N SER A 561 12.34 -10.26 43.80
CA SER A 561 11.91 -10.99 42.58
C SER A 561 12.13 -12.54 42.64
N LYS A 562 12.07 -13.20 43.82
CA LYS A 562 11.99 -14.67 43.96
C LYS A 562 10.98 -15.03 45.04
N VAL A 563 10.18 -16.10 44.87
CA VAL A 563 9.18 -16.51 45.86
C VAL A 563 9.88 -17.14 47.07
N ASN A 564 9.60 -16.62 48.28
CA ASN A 564 10.07 -17.20 49.52
C ASN A 564 8.89 -17.81 50.29
N PHE A 565 8.88 -19.14 50.41
CA PHE A 565 7.89 -19.87 51.20
C PHE A 565 8.34 -19.98 52.65
N THR A 566 7.40 -20.02 53.59
CA THR A 566 7.70 -20.36 54.99
C THR A 566 7.89 -21.86 55.14
N ASP A 567 8.57 -22.30 56.21
CA ASP A 567 8.70 -23.74 56.53
C ASP A 567 7.34 -24.43 56.67
N GLU A 568 6.32 -23.71 57.14
CA GLU A 568 4.95 -24.22 57.27
C GLU A 568 4.28 -24.39 55.90
N GLU A 569 4.40 -23.42 54.99
CA GLU A 569 3.90 -23.52 53.62
C GLU A 569 4.59 -24.66 52.86
N TYR A 570 5.91 -24.80 53.03
CA TYR A 570 6.68 -25.86 52.40
C TYR A 570 6.26 -27.25 52.92
N LYS A 571 6.06 -27.41 54.24
CA LYS A 571 5.52 -28.64 54.84
C LYS A 571 4.09 -28.93 54.37
N TYR A 572 3.23 -27.92 54.29
CA TYR A 572 1.86 -28.07 53.77
C TYR A 572 1.88 -28.61 52.33
N LEU A 573 2.70 -28.03 51.45
CA LEU A 573 2.83 -28.48 50.07
C LEU A 573 3.33 -29.93 50.00
N LEU A 574 4.40 -30.28 50.72
CA LEU A 574 4.89 -31.66 50.75
C LEU A 574 3.86 -32.68 51.27
N ASN A 575 3.06 -32.32 52.28
CA ASN A 575 1.99 -33.17 52.78
C ASN A 575 0.81 -33.32 51.80
N LYS A 576 0.50 -32.24 51.05
CA LYS A 576 -0.54 -32.21 50.01
C LYS A 576 -0.18 -33.08 48.80
N LYS A 577 1.12 -33.29 48.53
CA LYS A 577 1.72 -34.12 47.46
C LYS A 577 1.44 -33.69 46.01
N LYS A 578 0.26 -33.15 45.72
CA LYS A 578 -0.14 -32.57 44.41
C LYS A 578 -1.31 -31.61 44.59
N LEU A 579 -1.40 -30.58 43.75
CA LEU A 579 -2.53 -29.65 43.75
C LEU A 579 -3.48 -29.96 42.59
N LYS A 580 -4.79 -30.04 42.84
CA LYS A 580 -5.80 -30.24 41.80
C LYS A 580 -6.36 -28.92 41.29
N MET A 581 -6.41 -28.77 39.96
CA MET A 581 -6.78 -27.54 39.28
C MET A 581 -8.02 -27.71 38.41
N CYS A 582 -8.93 -26.75 38.52
CA CYS A 582 -10.13 -26.59 37.70
C CYS A 582 -9.95 -25.36 36.76
N ILE A 583 -10.46 -25.43 35.53
CA ILE A 583 -10.39 -24.35 34.52
C ILE A 583 -11.73 -24.18 33.78
N ASP A 584 -11.96 -23.11 33.01
CA ASP A 584 -12.95 -23.15 31.93
C ASP A 584 -12.36 -23.85 30.68
N PRO A 585 -12.94 -24.96 30.21
CA PRO A 585 -12.40 -25.70 29.07
C PRO A 585 -12.70 -25.06 27.70
N ASN A 586 -13.51 -23.99 27.63
CA ASN A 586 -14.01 -23.42 26.36
C ASN A 586 -13.83 -21.88 26.28
N TRP A 587 -12.69 -21.33 26.71
CA TRP A 587 -12.50 -19.88 26.86
C TRP A 587 -11.17 -19.36 26.27
N LEU A 588 -10.88 -19.69 25.00
CA LEU A 588 -9.75 -19.08 24.28
C LEU A 588 -9.92 -17.55 24.14
N PRO A 589 -8.81 -16.78 24.18
CA PRO A 589 -7.41 -17.22 24.31
C PRO A 589 -6.96 -17.50 25.77
N PHE A 590 -7.84 -17.45 26.77
CA PHE A 590 -7.47 -17.56 28.18
C PHE A 590 -7.20 -18.99 28.63
N GLU A 591 -8.11 -19.92 28.33
CA GLU A 591 -7.99 -21.33 28.70
C GLU A 591 -8.87 -22.26 27.85
N LYS A 592 -8.33 -23.43 27.50
CA LYS A 592 -9.01 -24.50 26.76
C LYS A 592 -8.47 -25.87 27.15
N ILE A 593 -9.31 -26.90 27.07
CA ILE A 593 -8.87 -28.30 27.02
C ILE A 593 -9.02 -28.82 25.59
N GLU A 594 -7.92 -29.14 24.91
CA GLU A 594 -7.93 -29.66 23.54
C GLU A 594 -7.12 -30.95 23.46
N LYS A 595 -7.73 -32.03 22.94
CA LYS A 595 -7.10 -33.37 22.80
C LYS A 595 -6.43 -33.87 24.11
N GLY A 596 -6.92 -33.41 25.27
CA GLY A 596 -6.39 -33.74 26.60
C GLY A 596 -5.28 -32.84 27.12
N LYS A 597 -4.82 -31.83 26.36
CA LYS A 597 -3.86 -30.81 26.80
C LYS A 597 -4.56 -29.57 27.35
N TYR A 598 -3.91 -28.91 28.30
CA TYR A 598 -4.33 -27.60 28.83
C TYR A 598 -3.54 -26.48 28.15
N GLU A 599 -4.26 -25.58 27.51
CA GLU A 599 -3.72 -24.52 26.66
C GLU A 599 -4.43 -23.18 26.96
N GLY A 600 -3.82 -22.06 26.57
CA GLY A 600 -4.30 -20.70 26.84
C GLY A 600 -3.35 -19.88 27.73
N ILE A 601 -3.62 -18.57 27.85
CA ILE A 601 -2.90 -17.60 28.71
C ILE A 601 -2.70 -18.14 30.13
N ALA A 602 -3.76 -18.68 30.74
CA ALA A 602 -3.73 -19.23 32.09
C ALA A 602 -2.75 -20.41 32.21
N SER A 603 -2.56 -21.21 31.16
CA SER A 603 -1.63 -22.35 31.16
C SER A 603 -0.16 -21.93 31.31
N GLU A 604 0.21 -20.74 30.82
CA GLU A 604 1.59 -20.25 30.94
C GLU A 604 1.91 -19.78 32.36
N TYR A 605 0.92 -19.22 33.06
CA TYR A 605 1.06 -18.90 34.48
C TYR A 605 1.24 -20.15 35.33
N ILE A 606 0.48 -21.21 35.04
CA ILE A 606 0.62 -22.50 35.74
C ILE A 606 2.00 -23.12 35.49
N LYS A 607 2.54 -23.06 34.27
CA LYS A 607 3.93 -23.47 33.96
C LYS A 607 5.01 -22.65 34.67
N LEU A 608 4.70 -21.45 35.16
CA LEU A 608 5.60 -20.71 36.06
C LEU A 608 5.45 -21.20 37.50
N PHE A 609 4.22 -21.41 37.98
CA PHE A 609 3.98 -21.91 39.33
C PHE A 609 4.55 -23.32 39.55
N GLU A 610 4.46 -24.20 38.55
CA GLU A 610 5.09 -25.54 38.57
C GLU A 610 6.62 -25.53 38.70
N LYS A 611 7.29 -24.40 38.37
CA LYS A 611 8.75 -24.25 38.55
C LYS A 611 9.15 -23.76 39.93
N GLU A 612 8.26 -23.03 40.60
CA GLU A 612 8.49 -22.48 41.94
C GLU A 612 7.96 -23.44 43.03
N LEU A 613 6.94 -24.26 42.74
CA LEU A 613 6.33 -25.20 43.67
C LEU A 613 7.12 -26.52 43.80
N PRO A 614 7.22 -27.10 45.00
CA PRO A 614 7.88 -28.40 45.24
C PRO A 614 7.00 -29.62 44.90
N ILE A 615 5.77 -29.40 44.39
CA ILE A 615 4.79 -30.45 44.07
C ILE A 615 4.08 -30.17 42.73
N PRO A 616 3.66 -31.20 41.98
CA PRO A 616 3.00 -31.04 40.69
C PRO A 616 1.55 -30.53 40.81
N ILE A 617 1.07 -29.95 39.71
CA ILE A 617 -0.33 -29.53 39.50
C ILE A 617 -1.02 -30.55 38.58
N GLU A 618 -2.24 -30.98 38.92
CA GLU A 618 -3.03 -31.96 38.17
C GLU A 618 -4.33 -31.32 37.68
N LEU A 619 -4.61 -31.41 36.38
CA LEU A 619 -5.84 -30.91 35.77
C LEU A 619 -7.03 -31.86 36.03
N VAL A 620 -8.08 -31.34 36.64
CA VAL A 620 -9.39 -31.99 36.71
C VAL A 620 -10.22 -31.54 35.51
N LYS A 621 -10.68 -32.50 34.71
CA LYS A 621 -11.44 -32.22 33.48
C LYS A 621 -12.89 -31.84 33.82
N SER A 622 -13.29 -30.64 33.42
CA SER A 622 -14.69 -30.18 33.41
C SER A 622 -15.21 -30.06 31.97
N LYS A 623 -16.54 -29.90 31.83
CA LYS A 623 -17.24 -29.77 30.54
C LYS A 623 -17.47 -28.31 30.11
N ASN A 624 -17.66 -27.41 31.07
CA ASN A 624 -17.92 -25.97 30.88
C ASN A 624 -17.79 -25.23 32.23
N TRP A 625 -17.89 -23.90 32.22
CA TRP A 625 -17.81 -23.06 33.43
C TRP A 625 -18.68 -23.51 34.62
N LEU A 626 -19.93 -23.92 34.40
CA LEU A 626 -20.83 -24.32 35.49
C LEU A 626 -20.40 -25.66 36.11
N ASP A 627 -19.91 -26.57 35.29
CA ASP A 627 -19.31 -27.85 35.72
C ASP A 627 -18.02 -27.61 36.50
N THR A 628 -17.18 -26.66 36.06
CA THR A 628 -15.97 -26.20 36.79
C THR A 628 -16.30 -25.70 38.20
N ILE A 629 -17.34 -24.85 38.33
CA ILE A 629 -17.79 -24.37 39.65
C ILE A 629 -18.32 -25.52 40.51
N SER A 630 -19.14 -26.41 39.96
CA SER A 630 -19.70 -27.57 40.67
C SER A 630 -18.59 -28.50 41.20
N LEU A 631 -17.60 -28.83 40.39
CA LEU A 631 -16.45 -29.67 40.79
C LEU A 631 -15.64 -29.02 41.90
N ALA A 632 -15.39 -27.72 41.81
CA ALA A 632 -14.62 -26.98 42.81
C ALA A 632 -15.40 -26.83 44.14
N GLN A 633 -16.72 -26.62 44.09
CA GLN A 633 -17.59 -26.59 45.28
C GLN A 633 -17.65 -27.95 45.97
N ASN A 634 -17.74 -29.04 45.20
CA ASN A 634 -17.66 -30.42 45.67
C ASN A 634 -16.22 -30.87 46.01
N ARG A 635 -15.26 -29.94 46.14
CA ARG A 635 -13.88 -30.19 46.57
C ARG A 635 -13.06 -31.14 45.69
N ALA A 636 -13.48 -31.36 44.45
CA ALA A 636 -12.72 -32.15 43.48
C ALA A 636 -11.43 -31.43 43.03
N CYS A 637 -11.43 -30.09 43.11
CA CYS A 637 -10.30 -29.20 42.82
C CYS A 637 -9.88 -28.43 44.08
N ASP A 638 -8.59 -28.16 44.19
CA ASP A 638 -8.00 -27.32 45.24
C ASP A 638 -8.02 -25.83 44.86
N PHE A 639 -7.94 -25.53 43.55
CA PHE A 639 -8.10 -24.16 43.04
C PHE A 639 -8.69 -24.10 41.61
N ILE A 640 -9.16 -22.90 41.26
CA ILE A 640 -9.59 -22.46 39.92
C ILE A 640 -8.63 -21.37 39.44
N THR A 641 -8.21 -21.47 38.18
CA THR A 641 -7.26 -20.58 37.49
C THR A 641 -7.74 -19.13 37.32
N MET A 642 -8.96 -18.92 36.78
CA MET A 642 -9.49 -17.60 36.49
C MET A 642 -10.97 -17.49 36.90
N MET A 643 -11.23 -16.87 38.05
CA MET A 643 -12.58 -16.66 38.57
C MET A 643 -13.31 -15.52 37.82
N LYS A 644 -14.30 -15.88 36.99
CA LYS A 644 -15.03 -14.94 36.13
C LYS A 644 -15.98 -13.99 36.85
N ASN A 645 -16.50 -14.37 38.01
CA ASN A 645 -17.41 -13.55 38.81
C ASN A 645 -17.16 -13.77 40.30
N ARG A 646 -16.56 -12.77 40.95
CA ARG A 646 -16.18 -12.82 42.37
C ARG A 646 -17.38 -12.83 43.30
N LYS A 647 -18.41 -12.03 43.04
CA LYS A 647 -19.57 -11.87 43.94
C LYS A 647 -20.46 -13.10 43.95
N LYS A 648 -20.72 -13.68 42.77
CA LYS A 648 -21.69 -14.76 42.60
C LYS A 648 -21.19 -16.14 43.04
N TYR A 649 -19.88 -16.38 42.95
CA TYR A 649 -19.30 -17.71 43.15
C TYR A 649 -18.21 -17.76 44.24
N SER A 650 -18.05 -16.74 45.09
CA SER A 650 -17.08 -16.76 46.20
C SER A 650 -17.46 -17.69 47.35
N THR A 651 -18.73 -18.06 47.51
CA THR A 651 -19.18 -18.89 48.64
C THR A 651 -18.53 -20.28 48.56
N GLY A 652 -17.64 -20.57 49.53
CA GLY A 652 -16.81 -21.79 49.56
C GLY A 652 -15.36 -21.62 49.08
N PHE A 653 -14.93 -20.40 48.70
CA PHE A 653 -13.60 -20.13 48.18
C PHE A 653 -12.93 -18.90 48.79
N ASN A 654 -11.60 -18.94 48.89
CA ASN A 654 -10.77 -17.77 49.12
C ASN A 654 -10.28 -17.23 47.77
N ILE A 655 -10.36 -15.92 47.55
CA ILE A 655 -10.04 -15.27 46.27
C ILE A 655 -8.65 -14.62 46.37
N THR A 656 -7.77 -14.86 45.40
CA THR A 656 -6.43 -14.27 45.38
C THR A 656 -6.43 -12.82 44.87
N LYS A 657 -5.26 -12.18 44.88
CA LYS A 657 -4.94 -11.07 43.97
C LYS A 657 -5.24 -11.46 42.51
N ASN A 658 -5.43 -10.45 41.67
CA ASN A 658 -5.68 -10.64 40.24
C ASN A 658 -4.45 -11.31 39.62
N LEU A 659 -4.62 -12.46 38.97
CA LEU A 659 -3.58 -13.12 38.17
C LEU A 659 -3.23 -12.24 36.96
N VAL A 660 -4.25 -11.62 36.37
CA VAL A 660 -4.11 -10.72 35.23
C VAL A 660 -5.19 -9.63 35.25
N ASN A 661 -4.83 -8.46 34.72
CA ASN A 661 -5.68 -7.28 34.58
C ASN A 661 -5.84 -6.95 33.09
N MET A 662 -7.07 -6.69 32.62
CA MET A 662 -7.37 -6.45 31.20
C MET A 662 -8.29 -5.25 31.03
N ASN A 663 -8.07 -4.46 29.98
CA ASN A 663 -8.96 -3.36 29.63
C ASN A 663 -10.26 -3.92 29.05
N LEU A 664 -11.40 -3.44 29.53
CA LEU A 664 -12.69 -3.62 28.89
C LEU A 664 -12.77 -2.71 27.66
N VAL A 665 -13.32 -3.22 26.56
CA VAL A 665 -13.47 -2.49 25.29
C VAL A 665 -14.85 -2.73 24.72
N ILE A 666 -15.29 -1.82 23.85
CA ILE A 666 -16.51 -1.99 23.06
C ILE A 666 -16.13 -2.27 21.60
N ALA A 667 -16.62 -3.40 21.08
CA ALA A 667 -16.66 -3.70 19.66
C ALA A 667 -17.96 -3.20 19.07
N THR A 668 -17.89 -2.56 17.91
CA THR A 668 -19.05 -2.14 17.12
C THR A 668 -18.81 -2.50 15.66
N LYS A 669 -19.78 -2.25 14.79
CA LYS A 669 -19.49 -2.19 13.35
C LYS A 669 -18.49 -1.09 13.02
N VAL A 670 -17.81 -1.26 11.88
CA VAL A 670 -16.80 -0.32 11.35
C VAL A 670 -17.34 1.07 11.04
N ASP A 671 -18.66 1.20 10.86
CA ASP A 671 -19.37 2.44 10.53
C ASP A 671 -19.69 3.31 11.78
N LYS A 672 -19.80 2.69 12.97
CA LYS A 672 -20.14 3.35 14.25
C LYS A 672 -19.03 4.30 14.73
N PRO A 673 -19.37 5.34 15.53
CA PRO A 673 -18.40 6.33 15.96
C PRO A 673 -17.46 5.79 17.05
N PHE A 674 -16.37 6.51 17.32
CA PHE A 674 -15.51 6.20 18.45
C PHE A 674 -16.26 6.45 19.76
N VAL A 675 -16.22 5.47 20.67
CA VAL A 675 -16.91 5.52 21.97
C VAL A 675 -15.88 5.90 23.03
N ASN A 676 -15.86 7.19 23.38
CA ASN A 676 -14.98 7.71 24.44
C ASN A 676 -15.55 7.48 25.85
N ASP A 677 -16.88 7.40 25.98
CA ASP A 677 -17.58 7.07 27.22
C ASP A 677 -18.83 6.24 26.90
N ILE A 678 -19.07 5.18 27.65
CA ILE A 678 -20.23 4.30 27.53
C ILE A 678 -21.54 5.00 27.93
N SER A 679 -21.49 6.03 28.79
CA SER A 679 -22.67 6.84 29.16
C SER A 679 -23.32 7.49 27.93
N SER A 680 -22.56 7.73 26.85
CA SER A 680 -23.11 8.25 25.59
C SER A 680 -24.02 7.28 24.82
N LEU A 681 -24.18 6.05 25.32
CA LEU A 681 -24.92 4.94 24.70
C LEU A 681 -26.14 4.53 25.55
N GLU A 682 -26.68 5.43 26.38
CA GLU A 682 -27.82 5.19 27.28
C GLU A 682 -29.04 4.54 26.58
N PHE A 683 -29.35 4.95 25.35
CA PHE A 683 -30.49 4.39 24.59
C PHE A 683 -30.15 3.15 23.74
N GLU A 684 -28.88 2.76 23.67
CA GLU A 684 -28.41 1.73 22.75
C GLU A 684 -28.34 0.34 23.39
N LYS A 685 -28.60 -0.71 22.60
CA LYS A 685 -28.49 -2.10 23.07
C LYS A 685 -27.03 -2.55 23.05
N LEU A 686 -26.53 -2.98 24.20
CA LEU A 686 -25.13 -3.40 24.37
C LEU A 686 -25.06 -4.86 24.82
N ALA A 687 -24.40 -5.72 24.03
CA ALA A 687 -24.24 -7.13 24.36
C ALA A 687 -23.10 -7.36 25.36
N VAL A 688 -23.35 -8.20 26.37
CA VAL A 688 -22.33 -8.68 27.33
C VAL A 688 -22.49 -10.17 27.59
N VAL A 689 -21.40 -10.87 27.90
CA VAL A 689 -21.46 -12.31 28.20
C VAL A 689 -22.12 -12.57 29.56
N LYS A 690 -23.12 -13.47 29.55
CA LYS A 690 -23.94 -13.79 30.71
C LYS A 690 -23.12 -14.38 31.87
N GLY A 691 -23.33 -13.84 33.07
CA GLY A 691 -22.76 -14.35 34.32
C GLY A 691 -21.32 -13.93 34.61
N TYR A 692 -20.66 -13.18 33.72
CA TYR A 692 -19.33 -12.61 33.95
C TYR A 692 -19.44 -11.38 34.85
N GLY A 693 -18.46 -11.17 35.75
CA GLY A 693 -18.57 -10.17 36.82
C GLY A 693 -18.69 -8.73 36.33
N TYR A 694 -18.16 -8.39 35.16
CA TYR A 694 -18.29 -7.03 34.61
C TYR A 694 -19.68 -6.73 34.04
N ALA A 695 -20.49 -7.73 33.69
CA ALA A 695 -21.89 -7.50 33.33
C ALA A 695 -22.68 -6.91 34.51
N GLU A 696 -22.42 -7.39 35.73
CA GLU A 696 -23.01 -6.82 36.95
C GLU A 696 -22.42 -5.44 37.27
N ILE A 697 -21.12 -5.21 37.05
CA ILE A 697 -20.51 -3.89 37.25
C ILE A 697 -21.17 -2.86 36.33
N LEU A 698 -21.29 -3.18 35.03
CA LEU A 698 -21.91 -2.29 34.04
C LEU A 698 -23.36 -1.96 34.40
N LYS A 699 -24.19 -2.95 34.77
CA LYS A 699 -25.60 -2.70 35.19
C LYS A 699 -25.73 -1.85 36.47
N ASN A 700 -24.73 -1.86 37.36
CA ASN A 700 -24.77 -1.09 38.61
C ASN A 700 -24.21 0.32 38.45
N GLU A 701 -23.16 0.50 37.65
CA GLU A 701 -22.54 1.81 37.40
C GLU A 701 -23.27 2.61 36.32
N TYR A 702 -23.92 1.92 35.38
CA TYR A 702 -24.70 2.48 34.28
C TYR A 702 -26.08 1.80 34.30
N PRO A 703 -26.99 2.17 35.22
CA PRO A 703 -28.31 1.54 35.31
C PRO A 703 -29.19 1.80 34.07
N ASP A 704 -28.90 2.88 33.33
CA ASP A 704 -29.70 3.34 32.20
C ASP A 704 -29.33 2.66 30.86
N ILE A 705 -28.16 2.02 30.72
CA ILE A 705 -27.76 1.36 29.46
C ILE A 705 -28.50 0.02 29.24
N ASN A 706 -28.97 -0.22 28.02
CA ASN A 706 -29.76 -1.39 27.69
C ASN A 706 -28.88 -2.64 27.45
N ILE A 707 -28.59 -3.39 28.51
CA ILE A 707 -27.72 -4.57 28.44
C ILE A 707 -28.46 -5.84 27.97
N VAL A 708 -27.99 -6.40 26.85
CA VAL A 708 -28.42 -7.69 26.31
C VAL A 708 -27.43 -8.78 26.72
N GLU A 709 -27.90 -9.81 27.44
CA GLU A 709 -27.05 -10.96 27.81
C GLU A 709 -26.91 -11.95 26.64
N VAL A 710 -25.67 -12.33 26.31
CA VAL A 710 -25.34 -13.37 25.32
C VAL A 710 -24.60 -14.55 25.97
N LYS A 711 -24.61 -15.71 25.31
CA LYS A 711 -23.97 -16.95 25.78
C LYS A 711 -22.44 -16.85 25.81
N ASP A 712 -21.86 -16.28 24.76
CA ASP A 712 -20.42 -16.18 24.54
C ASP A 712 -20.07 -14.99 23.62
N ALA A 713 -18.77 -14.71 23.47
CA ALA A 713 -18.28 -13.58 22.67
C ALA A 713 -18.57 -13.73 21.16
N LYS A 714 -18.73 -14.96 20.66
CA LYS A 714 -19.04 -15.21 19.25
C LYS A 714 -20.49 -14.88 18.93
N GLU A 715 -21.42 -15.23 19.82
CA GLU A 715 -22.81 -14.73 19.74
C GLU A 715 -22.86 -13.20 19.87
N GLY A 716 -22.14 -12.62 20.84
CA GLY A 716 -22.08 -11.17 21.06
C GLY A 716 -21.67 -10.38 19.82
N LEU A 717 -20.54 -10.75 19.22
CA LEU A 717 -20.04 -10.11 17.99
C LEU A 717 -20.94 -10.39 16.78
N ALA A 718 -21.52 -11.59 16.65
CA ALA A 718 -22.48 -11.88 15.58
C ALA A 718 -23.73 -10.99 15.66
N LYS A 719 -24.23 -10.70 16.87
CA LYS A 719 -25.36 -9.77 17.06
C LYS A 719 -25.01 -8.33 16.69
N VAL A 720 -23.77 -7.89 16.93
CA VAL A 720 -23.28 -6.60 16.42
C VAL A 720 -23.27 -6.61 14.89
N ASP A 721 -22.72 -7.67 14.27
CA ASP A 721 -22.64 -7.79 12.81
C ASP A 721 -24.03 -7.86 12.14
N ASN A 722 -25.03 -8.41 12.83
CA ASN A 722 -26.42 -8.48 12.39
C ASN A 722 -27.25 -7.19 12.65
N ASN A 723 -26.68 -6.14 13.26
CA ASN A 723 -27.43 -4.96 13.79
C ASN A 723 -28.48 -5.29 14.87
N GLU A 724 -28.39 -6.43 15.56
CA GLU A 724 -29.30 -6.76 16.68
C GLU A 724 -28.98 -5.96 17.95
N VAL A 725 -27.70 -5.56 18.10
CA VAL A 725 -27.16 -4.71 19.16
C VAL A 725 -26.18 -3.70 18.57
N TYR A 726 -26.01 -2.55 19.22
CA TYR A 726 -25.09 -1.49 18.80
C TYR A 726 -23.61 -1.88 18.94
N GLY A 727 -23.30 -2.54 20.06
CA GLY A 727 -21.94 -2.97 20.38
C GLY A 727 -21.89 -4.14 21.34
N PHE A 728 -20.75 -4.82 21.38
CA PHE A 728 -20.44 -5.93 22.28
C PHE A 728 -19.29 -5.51 23.19
N ILE A 729 -19.45 -5.70 24.50
CA ILE A 729 -18.49 -5.26 25.50
C ILE A 729 -17.86 -6.46 26.19
N ASP A 730 -16.54 -6.57 26.04
CA ASP A 730 -15.73 -7.59 26.67
C ASP A 730 -14.26 -7.13 26.79
N VAL A 731 -13.38 -7.97 27.32
CA VAL A 731 -11.96 -7.66 27.47
C VAL A 731 -11.22 -7.72 26.14
N LEU A 732 -10.31 -6.76 25.92
CA LEU A 732 -9.57 -6.56 24.66
C LEU A 732 -9.03 -7.85 24.02
N PRO A 733 -8.36 -8.78 24.74
CA PRO A 733 -7.87 -10.03 24.14
C PRO A 733 -8.95 -10.89 23.50
N LEU A 734 -10.12 -11.01 24.14
CA LEU A 734 -11.20 -11.87 23.68
C LEU A 734 -11.90 -11.27 22.47
N VAL A 735 -12.14 -9.95 22.51
CA VAL A 735 -12.70 -9.18 21.40
C VAL A 735 -11.80 -9.24 20.17
N ALA A 736 -10.51 -8.92 20.34
CA ALA A 736 -9.54 -8.90 19.24
C ALA A 736 -9.39 -10.28 18.59
N TYR A 737 -9.27 -11.35 19.39
CA TYR A 737 -9.18 -12.73 18.90
C TYR A 737 -10.40 -13.12 18.06
N ASN A 738 -11.63 -12.89 18.58
CA ASN A 738 -12.85 -13.29 17.86
C ASN A 738 -13.10 -12.43 16.61
N ILE A 739 -12.80 -11.12 16.64
CA ILE A 739 -12.88 -10.26 15.44
C ILE A 739 -11.89 -10.73 14.38
N GLN A 740 -10.65 -11.06 14.76
CA GLN A 740 -9.64 -11.55 13.82
C GLN A 740 -9.99 -12.92 13.21
N GLU A 741 -10.60 -13.81 13.98
CA GLU A 741 -10.99 -15.15 13.50
C GLU A 741 -12.21 -15.09 12.55
N ASN A 742 -13.21 -14.25 12.82
CA ASN A 742 -14.51 -14.34 12.12
C ASN A 742 -15.11 -13.02 11.56
N PHE A 743 -14.62 -11.83 11.93
CA PHE A 743 -15.34 -10.55 11.67
C PHE A 743 -14.50 -9.38 11.13
N VAL A 744 -13.26 -9.62 10.69
CA VAL A 744 -12.25 -8.61 10.29
C VAL A 744 -12.76 -7.48 9.38
N ALA A 745 -13.69 -7.78 8.47
CA ALA A 745 -14.18 -6.82 7.47
C ALA A 745 -15.29 -5.88 7.98
N ASN A 746 -16.00 -6.26 9.04
CA ASN A 746 -17.26 -5.63 9.43
C ASN A 746 -17.22 -4.99 10.82
N LEU A 747 -16.39 -5.51 11.75
CA LEU A 747 -16.34 -5.06 13.14
C LEU A 747 -14.99 -4.39 13.47
N LYS A 748 -15.04 -3.38 14.34
CA LYS A 748 -13.86 -2.70 14.92
C LYS A 748 -13.99 -2.59 16.43
N ILE A 749 -12.87 -2.35 17.10
CA ILE A 749 -12.86 -1.91 18.49
C ILE A 749 -13.03 -0.39 18.47
N ALA A 750 -14.21 0.09 18.85
CA ALA A 750 -14.57 1.50 18.74
C ALA A 750 -14.24 2.34 19.98
N GLY A 751 -13.88 1.69 21.09
CA GLY A 751 -13.50 2.41 22.31
C GLY A 751 -12.84 1.49 23.33
N LYS A 752 -11.85 2.03 24.04
CA LYS A 752 -11.43 1.46 25.32
C LYS A 752 -12.27 2.11 26.41
N LEU A 753 -12.85 1.29 27.28
CA LEU A 753 -13.55 1.76 28.47
C LEU A 753 -12.53 1.94 29.60
N ASP A 754 -12.73 2.95 30.45
CA ASP A 754 -11.89 3.21 31.64
C ASP A 754 -12.20 2.24 32.80
N LYS A 755 -12.25 0.95 32.46
CA LYS A 755 -12.50 -0.17 33.37
C LYS A 755 -11.47 -1.27 33.13
N ILE A 756 -10.69 -1.56 34.18
CA ILE A 756 -9.72 -2.65 34.21
C ILE A 756 -10.36 -3.83 34.94
N ILE A 757 -10.64 -4.90 34.20
CA ILE A 757 -11.18 -6.15 34.73
C ILE A 757 -10.02 -7.03 35.20
N GLY A 758 -10.02 -7.33 36.49
CA GLY A 758 -9.06 -8.26 37.09
C GLY A 758 -9.64 -9.66 37.23
N PHE A 759 -8.89 -10.67 36.80
CA PHE A 759 -9.23 -12.08 36.95
C PHE A 759 -8.34 -12.72 38.03
N PRO A 760 -8.85 -13.00 39.24
CA PRO A 760 -8.11 -13.67 40.30
C PRO A 760 -8.25 -15.19 40.20
N MET A 761 -7.38 -15.93 40.88
CA MET A 761 -7.59 -17.35 41.17
C MET A 761 -8.59 -17.49 42.33
N ALA A 762 -9.19 -18.67 42.46
CA ALA A 762 -10.00 -19.04 43.62
C ALA A 762 -9.49 -20.34 44.21
N THR A 763 -9.07 -20.35 45.46
CA THR A 763 -8.66 -21.56 46.20
C THR A 763 -9.79 -21.99 47.12
N ARG A 764 -9.79 -23.23 47.60
CA ARG A 764 -10.75 -23.64 48.64
C ARG A 764 -10.63 -22.77 49.90
N ASN A 765 -11.74 -22.53 50.60
CA ASN A 765 -11.75 -21.74 51.83
C ASN A 765 -11.39 -22.54 53.10
N ASP A 766 -11.47 -23.87 53.06
CA ASP A 766 -11.03 -24.77 54.13
C ASP A 766 -9.51 -24.99 54.15
N GLU A 767 -8.78 -24.48 53.15
CA GLU A 767 -7.32 -24.52 53.05
C GLU A 767 -6.74 -23.10 52.82
N PRO A 768 -6.83 -22.19 53.82
CA PRO A 768 -6.40 -20.79 53.65
C PRO A 768 -4.93 -20.63 53.27
N GLN A 769 -4.06 -21.53 53.74
CA GLN A 769 -2.63 -21.55 53.44
C GLN A 769 -2.34 -21.69 51.93
N LEU A 770 -3.19 -22.41 51.19
CA LEU A 770 -3.10 -22.48 49.73
C LEU A 770 -3.32 -21.11 49.08
N ASN A 771 -4.21 -20.29 49.64
CA ASN A 771 -4.46 -18.94 49.13
C ASN A 771 -3.24 -18.04 49.33
N GLU A 772 -2.56 -18.13 50.47
CA GLU A 772 -1.35 -17.36 50.76
C GLU A 772 -0.22 -17.74 49.80
N ILE A 773 0.01 -19.04 49.57
CA ILE A 773 0.96 -19.58 48.59
C ILE A 773 0.65 -19.05 47.17
N MET A 774 -0.61 -19.13 46.72
CA MET A 774 -1.00 -18.62 45.40
C MET A 774 -0.82 -17.09 45.30
N ASN A 775 -1.11 -16.33 46.36
CA ASN A 775 -0.87 -14.89 46.39
C ASN A 775 0.63 -14.54 46.32
N LYS A 776 1.51 -15.32 46.96
CA LYS A 776 2.98 -15.16 46.86
C LYS A 776 3.47 -15.45 45.44
N LEU A 777 3.02 -16.56 44.84
CA LEU A 777 3.30 -16.93 43.45
C LEU A 777 2.89 -15.82 42.48
N ILE A 778 1.65 -15.33 42.56
CA ILE A 778 1.14 -14.22 41.72
C ILE A 778 1.98 -12.95 41.91
N SER A 779 2.31 -12.60 43.15
CA SER A 779 3.03 -11.36 43.48
C SER A 779 4.47 -11.34 42.96
N ASN A 780 5.05 -12.49 42.61
CA ASN A 780 6.41 -12.59 42.08
C ASN A 780 6.49 -12.55 40.54
N ILE A 781 5.36 -12.63 39.83
CA ILE A 781 5.37 -12.52 38.37
C ILE A 781 5.63 -11.05 38.00
N SER A 782 6.76 -10.77 37.35
CA SER A 782 7.07 -9.43 36.88
C SER A 782 6.05 -8.92 35.86
N GLU A 783 5.85 -7.61 35.77
CA GLU A 783 5.01 -7.02 34.74
C GLU A 783 5.48 -7.32 33.32
N GLU A 784 6.79 -7.50 33.12
CA GLU A 784 7.36 -7.88 31.84
C GLU A 784 6.99 -9.32 31.48
N LYS A 785 7.07 -10.26 32.44
CA LYS A 785 6.66 -11.64 32.22
C LYS A 785 5.15 -11.78 31.99
N ASN A 786 4.34 -10.98 32.69
CA ASN A 786 2.91 -10.84 32.42
C ASN A 786 2.64 -10.40 30.97
N LYS A 787 3.37 -9.38 30.47
CA LYS A 787 3.25 -8.90 29.09
C LYS A 787 3.72 -9.93 28.06
N GLU A 788 4.80 -10.65 28.34
CA GLU A 788 5.31 -11.75 27.50
C GLU A 788 4.26 -12.86 27.32
N ILE A 789 3.66 -13.32 28.42
CA ILE A 789 2.61 -14.36 28.41
C ILE A 789 1.40 -13.91 27.59
N LEU A 790 0.94 -12.67 27.76
CA LEU A 790 -0.19 -12.13 27.01
C LEU A 790 0.13 -12.04 25.51
N ASN A 791 1.29 -11.51 25.14
CA ASN A 791 1.69 -11.36 23.73
C ASN A 791 1.79 -12.72 23.00
N LYS A 792 2.23 -13.78 23.70
CA LYS A 792 2.34 -15.14 23.15
C LYS A 792 1.00 -15.70 22.63
N TRP A 793 -0.10 -15.38 23.31
CA TRP A 793 -1.45 -15.88 22.99
C TRP A 793 -2.29 -14.90 22.16
N LEU A 794 -1.87 -13.64 22.09
CA LEU A 794 -2.46 -12.61 21.21
C LEU A 794 -1.92 -12.66 19.77
N SER A 795 -0.88 -13.45 19.52
CA SER A 795 -0.32 -13.72 18.20
C SER A 795 -0.90 -15.03 17.66
N ILE A 796 -1.67 -14.98 16.56
CA ILE A 796 -2.42 -16.16 16.09
C ILE A 796 -1.49 -17.24 15.51
N LYS A 797 -1.59 -18.46 16.05
CA LYS A 797 -1.30 -19.69 15.30
C LYS A 797 -2.61 -20.29 14.83
N TYR A 798 -2.73 -20.54 13.53
CA TYR A 798 -3.83 -21.35 12.99
C TYR A 798 -3.60 -22.83 13.31
N GLU A 799 -4.54 -23.49 13.99
CA GLU A 799 -4.69 -24.94 13.91
C GLU A 799 -5.59 -25.28 12.72
N GLU A 800 -5.10 -26.14 11.82
CA GLU A 800 -5.88 -26.64 10.69
C GLU A 800 -6.98 -27.60 11.16
N ASN A 801 -8.24 -27.15 11.18
CA ASN A 801 -9.40 -28.03 11.11
C ASN A 801 -10.05 -27.89 9.73
N ILE A 802 -9.55 -28.68 8.78
CA ILE A 802 -10.02 -28.65 7.39
C ILE A 802 -11.43 -29.24 7.31
N ASN A 803 -12.42 -28.39 7.06
CA ASN A 803 -13.74 -28.84 6.63
C ASN A 803 -13.66 -29.26 5.15
N PHE A 804 -13.66 -30.57 4.89
CA PHE A 804 -13.47 -31.11 3.55
C PHE A 804 -14.65 -30.89 2.59
N LYS A 805 -15.82 -30.39 3.03
CA LYS A 805 -16.94 -30.07 2.12
C LYS A 805 -16.66 -28.88 1.19
N PRO A 806 -16.29 -27.68 1.70
CA PRO A 806 -15.79 -26.63 0.83
C PRO A 806 -14.48 -27.05 0.14
N LEU A 807 -13.62 -27.88 0.75
CA LEU A 807 -12.47 -28.43 0.02
C LEU A 807 -12.89 -29.30 -1.16
N PHE A 808 -14.02 -30.02 -1.14
CA PHE A 808 -14.49 -30.79 -2.28
C PHE A 808 -15.00 -29.89 -3.41
N TYR A 809 -15.69 -28.78 -3.09
CA TYR A 809 -16.08 -27.79 -4.09
C TYR A 809 -14.88 -26.99 -4.61
N VAL A 810 -13.92 -26.65 -3.74
CA VAL A 810 -12.66 -26.04 -4.14
C VAL A 810 -11.80 -27.02 -4.92
N ILE A 811 -11.76 -28.32 -4.63
CA ILE A 811 -11.10 -29.34 -5.45
C ILE A 811 -11.83 -29.53 -6.77
N LEU A 812 -13.16 -29.45 -6.83
CA LEU A 812 -13.90 -29.51 -8.09
C LEU A 812 -13.64 -28.26 -8.94
N ILE A 813 -13.75 -27.06 -8.36
CA ILE A 813 -13.47 -25.78 -9.02
C ILE A 813 -11.98 -25.68 -9.36
N PHE A 814 -11.07 -26.15 -8.51
CA PHE A 814 -9.63 -26.19 -8.75
C PHE A 814 -9.27 -27.33 -9.69
N SER A 815 -10.04 -28.42 -9.82
CA SER A 815 -9.86 -29.41 -10.88
C SER A 815 -10.37 -28.89 -12.20
N ILE A 816 -11.45 -28.11 -12.22
CA ILE A 816 -11.94 -27.39 -13.41
C ILE A 816 -10.97 -26.28 -13.80
N ILE A 817 -10.46 -25.49 -12.84
CA ILE A 817 -9.46 -24.45 -13.06
C ILE A 817 -8.11 -25.07 -13.42
N LEU A 818 -7.69 -26.18 -12.81
CA LEU A 818 -6.47 -26.91 -13.18
C LEU A 818 -6.66 -27.62 -14.52
N PHE A 819 -7.86 -28.07 -14.89
CA PHE A 819 -8.16 -28.57 -16.23
C PHE A 819 -8.14 -27.42 -17.25
N ILE A 820 -8.69 -26.25 -16.92
CA ILE A 820 -8.61 -25.02 -17.73
C ILE A 820 -7.17 -24.48 -17.79
N ILE A 821 -6.37 -24.60 -16.73
CA ILE A 821 -4.95 -24.21 -16.67
C ILE A 821 -4.06 -25.27 -17.32
N ILE A 822 -4.42 -26.55 -17.32
CA ILE A 822 -3.73 -27.58 -18.10
C ILE A 822 -4.09 -27.42 -19.58
N ILE A 823 -5.33 -27.05 -19.91
CA ILE A 823 -5.73 -26.67 -21.27
C ILE A 823 -5.07 -25.35 -21.67
N LYS A 824 -4.98 -24.34 -20.80
CA LYS A 824 -4.32 -23.05 -21.07
C LYS A 824 -2.81 -23.17 -21.07
N ASN A 825 -2.17 -23.98 -20.24
CA ASN A 825 -0.73 -24.23 -20.28
C ASN A 825 -0.40 -25.20 -21.41
N ARG A 826 -1.27 -26.13 -21.79
CA ARG A 826 -1.13 -26.83 -23.08
C ARG A 826 -1.36 -25.87 -24.23
N ALA A 827 -2.25 -24.90 -24.16
CA ALA A 827 -2.44 -23.90 -25.22
C ALA A 827 -1.34 -22.84 -25.25
N ILE A 828 -0.76 -22.45 -24.11
CA ILE A 828 0.34 -21.49 -23.97
C ILE A 828 1.67 -22.16 -24.24
N ASN A 829 1.92 -23.39 -23.79
CA ASN A 829 3.09 -24.15 -24.26
C ASN A 829 2.91 -24.56 -25.71
N LYS A 830 1.70 -24.87 -26.19
CA LYS A 830 1.45 -25.01 -27.63
C LYS A 830 1.61 -23.68 -28.36
N LEU A 831 1.31 -22.52 -27.78
CA LEU A 831 1.49 -21.20 -28.41
C LEU A 831 2.94 -20.70 -28.33
N ASN A 832 3.67 -21.04 -27.28
CA ASN A 832 5.10 -20.75 -27.11
C ASN A 832 5.91 -21.71 -27.98
N ASN A 833 5.55 -22.99 -28.04
CA ASN A 833 6.07 -23.90 -29.05
C ASN A 833 5.66 -23.42 -30.43
N LYS A 834 4.41 -22.95 -30.66
CA LYS A 834 4.03 -22.36 -31.95
C LYS A 834 4.77 -21.06 -32.25
N LEU A 835 5.19 -20.29 -31.25
CA LEU A 835 5.93 -19.05 -31.40
C LEU A 835 7.41 -19.32 -31.65
N SER A 836 7.99 -20.32 -30.99
CA SER A 836 9.33 -20.84 -31.30
C SER A 836 9.32 -21.56 -32.66
N GLU A 837 8.27 -22.29 -33.02
CA GLU A 837 8.02 -22.82 -34.37
C GLU A 837 7.86 -21.65 -35.34
N TYR A 838 7.12 -20.58 -35.04
CA TYR A 838 7.00 -19.43 -35.94
C TYR A 838 8.32 -18.67 -36.09
N LEU A 839 9.11 -18.54 -35.02
CA LEU A 839 10.44 -17.90 -35.06
C LEU A 839 11.46 -18.78 -35.81
N ASN A 840 11.47 -20.09 -35.57
CA ASN A 840 12.27 -21.04 -36.34
C ASN A 840 11.78 -21.12 -37.79
N MET A 841 10.47 -21.09 -38.07
CA MET A 841 9.93 -21.03 -39.42
C MET A 841 10.35 -19.74 -40.12
N VAL A 842 10.39 -18.60 -39.43
CA VAL A 842 10.93 -17.35 -39.98
C VAL A 842 12.45 -17.47 -40.20
N ASP A 843 13.20 -18.10 -39.29
CA ASP A 843 14.65 -18.27 -39.45
C ASP A 843 15.00 -19.27 -40.58
N GLU A 844 14.26 -20.37 -40.70
CA GLU A 844 14.48 -21.46 -41.67
C GLU A 844 13.83 -21.20 -43.04
N ASN A 845 12.76 -20.39 -43.14
CA ASN A 845 12.00 -20.21 -44.39
C ASN A 845 11.94 -18.75 -44.90
N VAL A 846 12.38 -17.75 -44.12
CA VAL A 846 12.36 -16.34 -44.55
C VAL A 846 13.78 -15.78 -44.64
N LEU A 847 14.12 -15.25 -45.81
CA LEU A 847 15.46 -14.72 -46.11
C LEU A 847 15.68 -13.34 -45.47
N THR A 848 16.12 -13.31 -44.21
CA THR A 848 16.31 -12.06 -43.45
C THR A 848 17.77 -11.79 -43.11
N SER A 849 18.12 -10.51 -43.04
CA SER A 849 19.38 -10.08 -42.43
C SER A 849 19.26 -8.66 -41.86
N SER A 850 20.01 -8.39 -40.79
CA SER A 850 20.15 -7.04 -40.24
C SER A 850 21.61 -6.61 -40.25
N THR A 851 21.83 -5.31 -40.41
CA THR A 851 23.15 -4.68 -40.57
C THR A 851 23.29 -3.46 -39.68
N ASP A 852 24.52 -3.07 -39.37
CA ASP A 852 24.85 -1.77 -38.78
C ASP A 852 24.72 -0.62 -39.81
N LYS A 853 25.01 0.62 -39.39
CA LYS A 853 24.96 1.80 -40.28
C LYS A 853 25.93 1.74 -41.48
N LYS A 854 26.94 0.87 -41.45
CA LYS A 854 27.96 0.70 -42.50
C LYS A 854 27.65 -0.50 -43.42
N GLY A 855 26.54 -1.20 -43.21
CA GLY A 855 26.19 -2.41 -43.97
C GLY A 855 26.97 -3.65 -43.54
N ILE A 856 27.56 -3.65 -42.34
CA ILE A 856 28.15 -4.82 -41.71
C ILE A 856 27.03 -5.67 -41.13
N ILE A 857 26.98 -6.95 -41.47
CA ILE A 857 25.92 -7.88 -41.06
C ILE A 857 26.06 -8.21 -39.57
N VAL A 858 24.98 -7.98 -38.81
CA VAL A 858 24.89 -8.24 -37.36
C VAL A 858 23.92 -9.38 -37.01
N SER A 859 23.09 -9.80 -37.97
CA SER A 859 22.13 -10.90 -37.84
C SER A 859 21.76 -11.42 -39.23
N VAL A 860 21.63 -12.74 -39.36
CA VAL A 860 21.09 -13.46 -40.54
C VAL A 860 20.24 -14.62 -40.06
N SER A 861 19.24 -14.98 -40.86
CA SER A 861 18.44 -16.19 -40.68
C SER A 861 19.07 -17.40 -41.40
N GLN A 862 18.77 -18.61 -40.94
CA GLN A 862 19.25 -19.85 -41.54
C GLN A 862 18.91 -19.97 -43.04
N ALA A 863 17.69 -19.59 -43.45
CA ALA A 863 17.26 -19.55 -44.84
C ALA A 863 18.21 -18.73 -45.74
N PHE A 864 18.74 -17.62 -45.20
CA PHE A 864 19.68 -16.75 -45.91
C PHE A 864 21.09 -17.37 -46.01
N CYS A 865 21.50 -18.14 -45.01
CA CYS A 865 22.69 -18.99 -45.10
C CYS A 865 22.51 -20.06 -46.19
N ASP A 866 21.39 -20.78 -46.19
CA ASP A 866 21.13 -21.91 -47.07
C ASP A 866 21.08 -21.51 -48.56
N ILE A 867 20.37 -20.43 -48.90
CA ILE A 867 20.29 -19.96 -50.30
C ILE A 867 21.63 -19.41 -50.82
N SER A 868 22.41 -18.75 -49.95
CA SER A 868 23.68 -18.11 -50.33
C SER A 868 24.87 -19.08 -50.28
N GLY A 869 24.76 -20.18 -49.53
CA GLY A 869 25.80 -21.17 -49.30
C GLY A 869 26.90 -20.72 -48.33
N TYR A 870 26.73 -19.60 -47.62
CA TYR A 870 27.65 -19.13 -46.57
C TYR A 870 27.13 -19.52 -45.19
N THR A 871 28.01 -19.83 -44.24
CA THR A 871 27.58 -20.06 -42.86
C THR A 871 27.31 -18.75 -42.12
N LYS A 872 26.64 -18.84 -40.96
CA LYS A 872 26.30 -17.69 -40.12
C LYS A 872 27.56 -16.95 -39.66
N GLU A 873 28.61 -17.70 -39.33
CA GLU A 873 29.92 -17.22 -38.89
C GLU A 873 30.68 -16.50 -40.01
N GLU A 874 30.50 -16.94 -41.26
CA GLU A 874 31.11 -16.30 -42.43
C GLU A 874 30.40 -14.99 -42.83
N LEU A 875 29.08 -14.90 -42.58
CA LEU A 875 28.28 -13.72 -42.90
C LEU A 875 28.36 -12.64 -41.82
N LEU A 876 28.33 -13.01 -40.54
CA LEU A 876 28.40 -12.06 -39.42
C LEU A 876 29.73 -11.29 -39.41
N GLY A 877 29.67 -9.99 -39.15
CA GLY A 877 30.84 -9.11 -39.18
C GLY A 877 31.36 -8.75 -40.58
N ASN A 878 30.86 -9.38 -41.65
CA ASN A 878 31.19 -9.05 -43.03
C ASN A 878 30.23 -8.01 -43.63
N ASN A 879 30.71 -7.29 -44.65
CA ASN A 879 29.90 -6.29 -45.35
C ASN A 879 28.99 -6.96 -46.39
N HIS A 880 27.74 -6.53 -46.50
CA HIS A 880 26.72 -7.16 -47.36
C HIS A 880 27.09 -7.28 -48.85
N ARG A 881 28.14 -6.56 -49.32
CA ARG A 881 28.72 -6.74 -50.66
C ARG A 881 29.18 -8.17 -50.97
N ILE A 882 29.45 -9.00 -49.97
CA ILE A 882 30.01 -10.36 -50.14
C ILE A 882 29.17 -11.26 -51.06
N ILE A 883 27.84 -11.09 -51.06
CA ILE A 883 26.91 -11.82 -51.95
C ILE A 883 26.50 -11.04 -53.21
N ARG A 884 27.09 -9.89 -53.52
CA ARG A 884 26.69 -9.10 -54.70
C ARG A 884 27.13 -9.80 -55.99
N HIS A 885 26.21 -9.98 -56.94
CA HIS A 885 26.56 -10.45 -58.28
C HIS A 885 27.20 -9.34 -59.14
N GLU A 886 28.13 -9.72 -60.01
CA GLU A 886 28.92 -8.81 -60.85
C GLU A 886 28.06 -8.11 -61.92
N ASP A 887 27.16 -8.85 -62.58
CA ASP A 887 26.18 -8.33 -63.56
C ASP A 887 25.24 -7.22 -63.05
N MET A 888 25.15 -6.97 -61.73
CA MET A 888 24.18 -6.01 -61.21
C MET A 888 24.68 -4.56 -61.35
N PRO A 889 23.89 -3.67 -61.98
CA PRO A 889 24.27 -2.28 -62.26
C PRO A 889 24.68 -1.52 -60.99
N LYS A 890 25.64 -0.59 -61.11
CA LYS A 890 26.19 0.17 -59.98
C LYS A 890 25.17 1.21 -59.49
N GLU A 891 24.37 1.72 -60.41
CA GLU A 891 23.35 2.74 -60.27
C GLU A 891 22.29 2.30 -59.23
N LEU A 892 21.82 1.06 -59.34
CA LEU A 892 20.84 0.46 -58.42
C LEU A 892 21.31 0.48 -56.96
N PHE A 893 22.59 0.17 -56.71
CA PHE A 893 23.12 0.18 -55.34
C PHE A 893 23.36 1.60 -54.82
N SER A 894 23.68 2.57 -55.69
CA SER A 894 23.74 3.99 -55.30
C SER A 894 22.36 4.52 -54.89
N GLU A 895 21.31 4.15 -55.63
CA GLU A 895 19.92 4.46 -55.31
C GLU A 895 19.48 3.83 -53.98
N LEU A 896 19.76 2.54 -53.80
CA LEU A 896 19.49 1.79 -52.57
C LEU A 896 20.12 2.48 -51.35
N TRP A 897 21.42 2.78 -51.40
CA TRP A 897 22.14 3.41 -50.28
C TRP A 897 21.64 4.82 -49.99
N SER A 898 21.37 5.64 -51.02
CA SER A 898 20.77 6.97 -50.85
C SER A 898 19.39 6.89 -50.19
N THR A 899 18.56 5.92 -50.59
CA THR A 899 17.21 5.72 -50.07
C THR A 899 17.22 5.34 -48.60
N ILE A 900 17.94 4.28 -48.22
CA ILE A 900 17.91 3.79 -46.83
C ILE A 900 18.60 4.75 -45.86
N SER A 901 19.68 5.43 -46.28
CA SER A 901 20.37 6.43 -45.46
C SER A 901 19.51 7.68 -45.19
N SER A 902 18.54 7.98 -46.07
CA SER A 902 17.56 9.06 -45.86
C SER A 902 16.43 8.73 -44.87
N GLY A 903 16.45 7.52 -44.28
CA GLY A 903 15.41 7.06 -43.36
C GLY A 903 14.18 6.45 -44.07
N LYS A 904 14.25 6.19 -45.38
CA LYS A 904 13.17 5.59 -46.18
C LYS A 904 13.39 4.08 -46.38
N LYS A 905 12.31 3.34 -46.61
CA LYS A 905 12.37 1.95 -47.08
C LYS A 905 12.75 1.93 -48.58
N TRP A 906 13.58 0.98 -48.97
CA TRP A 906 13.89 0.65 -50.37
C TRP A 906 13.34 -0.73 -50.74
N THR A 907 13.02 -0.94 -52.02
CA THR A 907 12.48 -2.19 -52.58
C THR A 907 13.00 -2.43 -54.00
N GLY A 908 13.41 -3.65 -54.33
CA GLY A 908 13.76 -4.01 -55.71
C GLY A 908 14.36 -5.40 -55.89
N GLU A 909 14.36 -5.88 -57.14
CA GLU A 909 14.94 -7.17 -57.54
C GLU A 909 16.49 -7.09 -57.58
N ILE A 910 17.18 -8.03 -56.92
CA ILE A 910 18.65 -8.13 -56.84
C ILE A 910 19.12 -9.54 -57.20
N LYS A 911 20.06 -9.65 -58.15
CA LYS A 911 20.84 -10.88 -58.38
C LYS A 911 21.99 -10.95 -57.38
N ASN A 912 22.05 -12.04 -56.63
CA ASN A 912 23.10 -12.33 -55.66
C ASN A 912 23.94 -13.53 -56.10
N LYS A 913 25.20 -13.55 -55.70
CA LYS A 913 26.19 -14.61 -55.93
C LYS A 913 26.21 -15.57 -54.73
N LYS A 914 26.21 -16.87 -55.01
CA LYS A 914 26.38 -17.94 -54.02
C LYS A 914 27.86 -18.21 -53.79
N LYS A 915 28.22 -18.77 -52.62
CA LYS A 915 29.59 -19.15 -52.26
C LYS A 915 30.27 -20.06 -53.30
N ASN A 916 29.50 -20.94 -53.94
CA ASN A 916 29.97 -21.87 -54.97
C ASN A 916 30.10 -21.26 -56.38
N GLY A 917 29.91 -19.95 -56.54
CA GLY A 917 29.97 -19.26 -57.83
C GLY A 917 28.66 -19.24 -58.63
N GLY A 918 27.62 -19.97 -58.19
CA GLY A 918 26.27 -19.84 -58.74
C GLY A 918 25.59 -18.52 -58.37
N TYR A 919 24.33 -18.35 -58.76
CA TYR A 919 23.54 -17.15 -58.43
C TYR A 919 22.11 -17.49 -58.00
N TYR A 920 21.42 -16.48 -57.46
CA TYR A 920 20.00 -16.50 -57.14
C TYR A 920 19.43 -15.08 -57.26
N TRP A 921 18.14 -14.97 -57.54
CA TRP A 921 17.44 -13.68 -57.59
C TRP A 921 16.54 -13.51 -56.37
N VAL A 922 16.53 -12.32 -55.80
CA VAL A 922 15.61 -11.96 -54.72
C VAL A 922 14.87 -10.67 -55.04
N ASP A 923 13.59 -10.59 -54.68
CA ASP A 923 12.96 -9.29 -54.40
C ASP A 923 13.27 -8.90 -52.95
N ALA A 924 13.87 -7.73 -52.74
CA ALA A 924 14.42 -7.31 -51.45
C ALA A 924 13.76 -6.03 -50.93
N THR A 925 13.14 -6.11 -49.75
CA THR A 925 12.75 -4.95 -48.94
C THR A 925 13.87 -4.64 -47.94
N ILE A 926 14.34 -3.39 -47.89
CA ILE A 926 15.34 -2.92 -46.90
C ILE A 926 14.79 -1.70 -46.16
N SER A 927 14.81 -1.72 -44.83
CA SER A 927 14.25 -0.67 -43.97
C SER A 927 15.22 -0.25 -42.86
N PRO A 928 15.31 1.04 -42.52
CA PRO A 928 16.13 1.53 -41.41
C PRO A 928 15.56 1.11 -40.05
N ILE A 929 16.45 0.76 -39.13
CA ILE A 929 16.17 0.48 -37.72
C ILE A 929 16.48 1.75 -36.93
N PHE A 930 15.56 2.19 -36.07
CA PHE A 930 15.68 3.42 -35.29
C PHE A 930 15.90 3.15 -33.80
N ASP A 931 16.68 4.01 -33.13
CA ASP A 931 16.72 4.08 -31.67
C ASP A 931 15.51 4.85 -31.09
N LYS A 932 15.40 4.90 -29.75
CA LYS A 932 14.37 5.67 -29.03
C LYS A 932 14.41 7.19 -29.29
N LYS A 933 15.47 7.72 -29.92
CA LYS A 933 15.64 9.13 -30.31
C LYS A 933 15.42 9.34 -31.83
N LYS A 934 14.95 8.32 -32.56
CA LYS A 934 14.77 8.30 -34.03
C LYS A 934 16.06 8.44 -34.85
N ASN A 935 17.23 8.13 -34.27
CA ASN A 935 18.45 7.98 -35.07
C ASN A 935 18.48 6.60 -35.74
N ILE A 936 18.88 6.52 -37.00
CA ILE A 936 19.16 5.24 -37.67
C ILE A 936 20.32 4.56 -36.94
N ILE A 937 20.13 3.32 -36.48
CA ILE A 937 21.17 2.48 -35.83
C ILE A 937 21.65 1.34 -36.73
N GLY A 938 20.89 1.00 -37.77
CA GLY A 938 21.20 -0.06 -38.72
C GLY A 938 20.10 -0.22 -39.77
N TYR A 939 20.15 -1.28 -40.55
CA TYR A 939 19.13 -1.61 -41.56
C TYR A 939 18.75 -3.08 -41.47
N THR A 940 17.46 -3.38 -41.53
CA THR A 940 16.95 -4.75 -41.64
C THR A 940 16.40 -5.00 -43.05
N ALA A 941 16.60 -6.21 -43.55
CA ALA A 941 16.23 -6.62 -44.89
C ALA A 941 15.48 -7.94 -44.88
N ILE A 942 14.36 -7.99 -45.60
CA ILE A 942 13.55 -9.19 -45.86
C ILE A 942 13.56 -9.41 -47.36
N ARG A 943 13.76 -10.65 -47.78
CA ARG A 943 13.87 -11.04 -49.19
C ARG A 943 12.90 -12.18 -49.51
N HIS A 944 12.45 -12.22 -50.76
CA HIS A 944 11.72 -13.33 -51.35
C HIS A 944 12.55 -13.88 -52.51
N ASP A 945 12.79 -15.19 -52.57
CA ASP A 945 13.45 -15.81 -53.73
C ASP A 945 12.50 -15.76 -54.93
N ILE A 946 12.99 -15.23 -56.04
CA ILE A 946 12.24 -15.12 -57.30
C ILE A 946 12.97 -15.84 -58.45
N SER A 947 13.94 -16.70 -58.14
CA SER A 947 14.73 -17.46 -59.13
C SER A 947 13.82 -18.33 -60.02
N ASP A 948 12.82 -18.99 -59.42
CA ASP A 948 11.84 -19.79 -60.17
C ASP A 948 10.93 -18.92 -61.04
N LYS A 949 10.47 -17.76 -60.54
CA LYS A 949 9.70 -16.77 -61.32
C LYS A 949 10.48 -16.35 -62.58
N LYS A 950 11.77 -16.00 -62.43
CA LYS A 950 12.64 -15.66 -63.57
C LYS A 950 12.87 -16.82 -64.53
N THR A 951 12.88 -18.06 -64.03
CA THR A 951 13.01 -19.26 -64.86
C THR A 951 11.71 -19.53 -65.64
N ILE A 952 10.55 -19.46 -65.00
CA ILE A 952 9.22 -19.62 -65.63
C ILE A 952 8.94 -18.52 -66.67
N GLU A 953 9.33 -17.27 -66.39
CA GLU A 953 9.26 -16.15 -67.35
C GLU A 953 9.98 -16.48 -68.67
N SER A 954 11.10 -17.20 -68.62
CA SER A 954 11.85 -17.62 -69.82
C SER A 954 11.23 -18.80 -70.57
N ILE A 955 10.59 -19.75 -69.85
CA ILE A 955 9.98 -20.95 -70.45
C ILE A 955 8.65 -20.59 -71.16
N SER A 956 7.86 -19.68 -70.58
CA SER A 956 6.51 -19.34 -71.08
C SER A 956 6.47 -18.71 -72.49
N ILE A 957 7.60 -18.15 -72.96
CA ILE A 957 7.70 -17.44 -74.25
C ILE A 957 8.38 -18.24 -75.37
N THR A 958 9.00 -19.39 -75.04
CA THR A 958 9.71 -20.24 -76.01
C THR A 958 8.91 -21.48 -76.42
N ASP A 959 9.16 -21.99 -77.62
CA ASP A 959 8.71 -23.31 -78.09
C ASP A 959 9.64 -24.40 -77.54
N GLU A 960 9.07 -25.45 -76.95
CA GLU A 960 9.86 -26.48 -76.25
C GLU A 960 10.69 -27.33 -77.20
N LEU A 961 10.23 -27.58 -78.43
CA LEU A 961 10.95 -28.38 -79.42
C LEU A 961 12.07 -27.56 -80.06
N THR A 962 11.71 -26.46 -80.73
CA THR A 962 12.63 -25.72 -81.62
C THR A 962 13.49 -24.68 -80.91
N LYS A 963 13.19 -24.34 -79.64
CA LYS A 963 13.83 -23.27 -78.85
C LYS A 963 13.79 -21.88 -79.52
N LEU A 964 12.86 -21.69 -80.45
CA LEU A 964 12.41 -20.41 -80.96
C LEU A 964 11.36 -19.80 -80.02
N TYR A 965 10.88 -18.59 -80.32
CA TYR A 965 9.73 -18.04 -79.63
C TYR A 965 8.43 -18.73 -80.07
N ASN A 966 7.49 -18.92 -79.13
CA ASN A 966 6.22 -19.59 -79.41
C ASN A 966 5.14 -18.60 -79.90
N ARG A 967 4.00 -19.13 -80.37
CA ARG A 967 2.86 -18.32 -80.87
C ARG A 967 2.33 -17.29 -79.87
N ARG A 968 2.38 -17.55 -78.56
CA ARG A 968 1.95 -16.57 -77.56
C ARG A 968 2.84 -15.33 -77.61
N HIS A 969 4.15 -15.53 -77.71
CA HIS A 969 5.10 -14.43 -77.83
C HIS A 969 5.07 -13.77 -79.21
N PHE A 970 4.80 -14.51 -80.29
CA PHE A 970 4.53 -13.93 -81.61
C PHE A 970 3.40 -12.90 -81.55
N ASN A 971 2.24 -13.28 -81.01
CA ASN A 971 1.09 -12.37 -80.89
C ASN A 971 1.42 -11.10 -80.08
N GLU A 972 2.25 -11.23 -79.03
CA GLU A 972 2.66 -10.12 -78.17
C GLU A 972 3.65 -9.16 -78.87
N ILE A 973 4.63 -9.72 -79.60
CA ILE A 973 5.69 -8.96 -80.26
C ILE A 973 5.18 -8.32 -81.56
N PHE A 974 4.28 -8.97 -82.29
CA PHE A 974 3.75 -8.47 -83.56
C PHE A 974 3.12 -7.08 -83.42
N GLU A 975 2.20 -6.89 -82.47
CA GLU A 975 1.58 -5.58 -82.17
C GLU A 975 2.60 -4.52 -81.72
N LYS A 976 3.59 -4.93 -80.92
CA LYS A 976 4.64 -4.05 -80.40
C LYS A 976 5.55 -3.55 -81.52
N GLU A 977 5.94 -4.42 -82.46
CA GLU A 977 6.83 -4.08 -83.57
C GLU A 977 6.10 -3.24 -84.63
N LEU A 978 4.84 -3.54 -84.96
CA LEU A 978 4.01 -2.69 -85.81
C LEU A 978 3.88 -1.26 -85.23
N SER A 979 3.59 -1.17 -83.92
CA SER A 979 3.54 0.11 -83.20
C SER A 979 4.90 0.83 -83.18
N ARG A 980 6.01 0.09 -83.06
CA ARG A 980 7.36 0.64 -83.08
C ARG A 980 7.69 1.23 -84.45
N VAL A 981 7.47 0.47 -85.52
CA VAL A 981 7.80 0.87 -86.90
C VAL A 981 6.98 2.07 -87.35
N LYS A 982 5.67 2.10 -87.04
CA LYS A 982 4.81 3.28 -87.29
C LYS A 982 5.33 4.55 -86.65
N ARG A 983 5.97 4.45 -85.47
CA ARG A 983 6.59 5.59 -84.76
C ARG A 983 7.99 5.94 -85.28
N THR A 984 8.77 4.97 -85.74
CA THR A 984 10.15 5.20 -86.19
C THR A 984 10.30 5.43 -87.70
N ASN A 985 9.22 5.31 -88.48
CA ASN A 985 9.18 5.54 -89.93
C ASN A 985 10.19 4.66 -90.71
N HIS A 986 10.06 3.34 -90.55
CA HIS A 986 10.89 2.32 -91.22
C HIS A 986 10.01 1.34 -92.01
N PHE A 987 10.61 0.42 -92.77
CA PHE A 987 9.88 -0.72 -93.33
C PHE A 987 9.56 -1.75 -92.25
N PHE A 988 8.43 -2.44 -92.42
CA PHE A 988 8.08 -3.66 -91.68
C PHE A 988 7.98 -4.82 -92.66
N ALA A 989 8.49 -5.99 -92.28
CA ALA A 989 8.27 -7.23 -93.02
C ALA A 989 7.87 -8.40 -92.12
N LEU A 990 6.98 -9.22 -92.66
CA LEU A 990 6.55 -10.50 -92.08
C LEU A 990 6.78 -11.59 -93.12
N ILE A 991 7.47 -12.65 -92.70
CA ILE A 991 7.47 -13.94 -93.39
C ILE A 991 6.60 -14.90 -92.59
N ILE A 992 5.69 -15.60 -93.27
CA ILE A 992 5.08 -16.84 -92.78
C ILE A 992 5.59 -17.96 -93.69
N LEU A 993 6.10 -19.03 -93.10
CA LEU A 993 6.69 -20.15 -93.83
C LEU A 993 6.19 -21.49 -93.31
N ASP A 994 6.08 -22.45 -94.22
CA ASP A 994 5.51 -23.77 -93.97
C ASP A 994 6.32 -24.82 -94.72
N VAL A 995 6.56 -25.95 -94.04
CA VAL A 995 7.43 -27.02 -94.54
C VAL A 995 6.70 -27.84 -95.61
N ASP A 996 7.24 -27.83 -96.82
CA ASP A 996 6.59 -28.44 -97.98
C ASP A 996 6.38 -29.94 -97.79
N PHE A 997 5.12 -30.38 -97.96
CA PHE A 997 4.72 -31.77 -97.84
C PHE A 997 5.05 -32.43 -96.47
N PHE A 998 5.17 -31.65 -95.39
CA PHE A 998 5.56 -32.15 -94.07
C PHE A 998 4.67 -33.26 -93.52
N LYS A 999 3.35 -33.21 -93.75
CA LYS A 999 2.46 -34.34 -93.42
C LYS A 999 2.91 -35.64 -94.10
N GLN A 1000 3.25 -35.60 -95.40
CA GLN A 1000 3.72 -36.78 -96.13
C GLN A 1000 5.11 -37.23 -95.67
N TYR A 1001 5.92 -36.30 -95.14
CA TYR A 1001 7.17 -36.65 -94.46
C TYR A 1001 6.90 -37.43 -93.17
N ASN A 1002 5.98 -36.96 -92.32
CA ASN A 1002 5.58 -37.66 -91.10
C ASN A 1002 4.93 -39.01 -91.37
N ASP A 1003 4.04 -39.09 -92.36
CA ASP A 1003 3.33 -40.32 -92.72
C ASP A 1003 4.30 -41.42 -93.22
N PHE A 1004 5.46 -41.04 -93.80
CA PHE A 1004 6.47 -41.98 -94.32
C PHE A 1004 7.66 -42.24 -93.38
N TYR A 1005 8.24 -41.20 -92.77
CA TYR A 1005 9.44 -41.29 -91.94
C TYR A 1005 9.14 -41.31 -90.43
N GLY A 1006 7.89 -41.09 -90.03
CA GLY A 1006 7.44 -41.06 -88.64
C GLY A 1006 7.64 -39.70 -87.94
N HIS A 1007 6.76 -39.39 -86.98
CA HIS A 1007 6.77 -38.09 -86.28
C HIS A 1007 8.11 -37.71 -85.63
N GLN A 1008 8.87 -38.67 -85.10
CA GLN A 1008 10.20 -38.38 -84.53
C GLN A 1008 11.21 -37.84 -85.57
N LYS A 1009 11.07 -38.21 -86.85
CA LYS A 1009 11.86 -37.63 -87.94
C LYS A 1009 11.32 -36.26 -88.35
N GLY A 1010 10.01 -36.05 -88.28
CA GLY A 1010 9.41 -34.72 -88.43
C GLY A 1010 9.87 -33.75 -87.35
N ASP A 1011 9.89 -34.16 -86.08
CA ASP A 1011 10.39 -33.36 -84.97
C ASP A 1011 11.85 -32.94 -85.21
N TYR A 1012 12.71 -33.87 -85.64
CA TYR A 1012 14.09 -33.55 -86.05
C TYR A 1012 14.18 -32.54 -87.22
N VAL A 1013 13.26 -32.60 -88.20
CA VAL A 1013 13.16 -31.59 -89.27
C VAL A 1013 12.81 -30.22 -88.68
N LEU A 1014 11.83 -30.15 -87.77
CA LEU A 1014 11.40 -28.90 -87.15
C LEU A 1014 12.47 -28.31 -86.23
N GLU A 1015 13.18 -29.12 -85.45
CA GLU A 1015 14.36 -28.71 -84.67
C GLU A 1015 15.47 -28.16 -85.58
N SER A 1016 15.75 -28.86 -86.70
CA SER A 1016 16.79 -28.47 -87.65
C SER A 1016 16.46 -27.15 -88.36
N ILE A 1017 15.20 -26.96 -88.76
CA ILE A 1017 14.70 -25.70 -89.32
C ILE A 1017 14.75 -24.61 -88.26
N GLY A 1018 14.26 -24.85 -87.05
CA GLY A 1018 14.28 -23.86 -85.96
C GLY A 1018 15.70 -23.38 -85.63
N LYS A 1019 16.66 -24.30 -85.56
CA LYS A 1019 18.08 -23.98 -85.42
C LYS A 1019 18.60 -23.17 -86.60
N ARG A 1020 18.28 -23.56 -87.84
CA ARG A 1020 18.72 -22.83 -89.04
C ARG A 1020 18.15 -21.42 -89.11
N LEU A 1021 16.87 -21.22 -88.79
CA LEU A 1021 16.25 -19.89 -88.73
C LEU A 1021 16.97 -19.01 -87.70
N LYS A 1022 17.32 -19.56 -86.53
CA LYS A 1022 18.10 -18.86 -85.50
C LYS A 1022 19.54 -18.53 -85.92
N GLU A 1023 20.16 -19.35 -86.78
CA GLU A 1023 21.47 -19.08 -87.37
C GLU A 1023 21.43 -18.01 -88.47
N VAL A 1024 20.31 -17.88 -89.18
CA VAL A 1024 20.12 -16.90 -90.27
C VAL A 1024 19.64 -15.53 -89.75
N CYS A 1025 18.75 -15.51 -88.74
CA CYS A 1025 18.26 -14.31 -88.08
C CYS A 1025 19.33 -13.72 -87.14
N LYS A 1026 20.27 -12.95 -87.71
CA LYS A 1026 21.44 -12.42 -86.98
C LYS A 1026 21.30 -10.98 -86.51
N ARG A 1027 20.39 -10.17 -87.08
CA ARG A 1027 20.15 -8.81 -86.59
C ARG A 1027 19.30 -8.89 -85.33
N SER A 1028 19.46 -7.96 -84.39
CA SER A 1028 18.63 -7.87 -83.17
C SER A 1028 17.14 -7.58 -83.45
N THR A 1029 16.82 -7.22 -84.70
CA THR A 1029 15.47 -7.00 -85.23
C THR A 1029 14.87 -8.23 -85.90
N ASP A 1030 15.63 -9.30 -86.13
CA ASP A 1030 15.17 -10.50 -86.84
C ASP A 1030 14.66 -11.49 -85.80
N ILE A 1031 13.34 -11.64 -85.67
CA ILE A 1031 12.72 -12.41 -84.59
C ILE A 1031 12.03 -13.64 -85.17
N PRO A 1032 12.65 -14.84 -85.09
CA PRO A 1032 12.05 -16.10 -85.55
C PRO A 1032 11.16 -16.74 -84.48
N PHE A 1033 9.99 -17.20 -84.92
CA PHE A 1033 8.96 -17.85 -84.13
C PHE A 1033 8.55 -19.19 -84.75
N ARG A 1034 8.13 -20.13 -83.91
CA ARG A 1034 7.28 -21.25 -84.34
C ARG A 1034 5.83 -20.96 -83.92
N ILE A 1035 4.92 -20.97 -84.89
CA ILE A 1035 3.53 -20.55 -84.70
C ILE A 1035 2.50 -21.67 -84.91
N GLY A 1036 2.88 -22.75 -85.58
CA GLY A 1036 2.03 -23.93 -85.80
C GLY A 1036 2.79 -25.24 -85.70
N GLY A 1037 2.19 -26.31 -86.24
CA GLY A 1037 2.81 -27.64 -86.31
C GLY A 1037 4.10 -27.60 -87.13
N GLU A 1038 3.95 -27.36 -88.43
CA GLU A 1038 5.01 -27.08 -89.40
C GLU A 1038 5.19 -25.60 -89.78
N GLU A 1039 4.43 -24.70 -89.16
CA GLU A 1039 4.42 -23.27 -89.49
C GLU A 1039 5.38 -22.45 -88.60
N PHE A 1040 6.20 -21.62 -89.24
CA PHE A 1040 7.08 -20.64 -88.59
C PHE A 1040 6.78 -19.24 -89.12
N ALA A 1041 7.13 -18.22 -88.34
CA ALA A 1041 7.04 -16.83 -88.75
C ALA A 1041 8.31 -16.08 -88.38
N ILE A 1042 8.65 -15.05 -89.16
CA ILE A 1042 9.78 -14.16 -88.89
C ILE A 1042 9.31 -12.72 -89.05
N ILE A 1043 9.40 -11.95 -87.96
CA ILE A 1043 9.21 -10.50 -87.97
C ILE A 1043 10.59 -9.87 -88.11
N PHE A 1044 10.75 -8.92 -89.05
CA PHE A 1044 12.00 -8.20 -89.23
C PHE A 1044 11.79 -6.80 -89.80
N ILE A 1045 12.83 -5.97 -89.68
CA ILE A 1045 12.88 -4.60 -90.20
C ILE A 1045 13.93 -4.58 -91.33
N PRO A 1046 13.50 -4.67 -92.60
CA PRO A 1046 14.41 -4.55 -93.73
C PRO A 1046 14.78 -3.08 -93.96
N LYS A 1047 15.83 -2.86 -94.77
CA LYS A 1047 16.21 -1.51 -95.22
C LYS A 1047 15.26 -0.96 -96.28
N ASP A 1048 14.82 -1.83 -97.17
CA ASP A 1048 13.98 -1.56 -98.33
C ASP A 1048 13.29 -2.87 -98.80
N LYS A 1049 12.45 -2.78 -99.85
CA LYS A 1049 11.74 -3.95 -100.41
C LYS A 1049 12.70 -5.02 -100.94
N GLU A 1050 13.91 -4.67 -101.37
CA GLU A 1050 14.88 -5.60 -101.97
C GLU A 1050 15.70 -6.36 -100.90
N ASP A 1051 16.09 -5.72 -99.78
CA ASP A 1051 16.65 -6.38 -98.59
C ASP A 1051 15.67 -7.44 -98.04
N ALA A 1052 14.36 -7.17 -98.09
CA ALA A 1052 13.32 -8.13 -97.69
C ALA A 1052 13.19 -9.34 -98.64
N LEU A 1053 13.18 -9.10 -99.95
CA LEU A 1053 13.13 -10.16 -100.97
C LEU A 1053 14.38 -11.05 -100.91
N ASN A 1054 15.56 -10.45 -100.74
CA ASN A 1054 16.81 -11.17 -100.58
C ASN A 1054 16.85 -12.00 -99.29
N PHE A 1055 16.28 -11.51 -98.19
CA PHE A 1055 16.20 -12.27 -96.94
C PHE A 1055 15.24 -13.46 -97.05
N ALA A 1056 14.06 -13.29 -97.66
CA ALA A 1056 13.13 -14.40 -97.94
C ALA A 1056 13.77 -15.47 -98.84
N LYS A 1057 14.49 -15.05 -99.90
CA LYS A 1057 15.27 -15.96 -100.75
C LYS A 1057 16.32 -16.73 -99.96
N LEU A 1058 17.11 -16.05 -99.13
CA LEU A 1058 18.14 -16.65 -98.30
C LEU A 1058 17.57 -17.71 -97.33
N ILE A 1059 16.41 -17.43 -96.71
CA ILE A 1059 15.74 -18.39 -95.82
C ILE A 1059 15.32 -19.66 -96.59
N ASN A 1060 14.69 -19.49 -97.75
CA ASN A 1060 14.29 -20.61 -98.61
C ASN A 1060 15.49 -21.48 -99.02
N GLU A 1061 16.55 -20.87 -99.57
CA GLU A 1061 17.81 -21.56 -99.92
C GLU A 1061 18.45 -22.28 -98.71
N LYS A 1062 18.45 -21.64 -97.52
CA LYS A 1062 19.11 -22.19 -96.32
C LYS A 1062 18.36 -23.33 -95.65
N ILE A 1063 17.05 -23.49 -95.93
CA ILE A 1063 16.25 -24.64 -95.54
C ILE A 1063 16.56 -25.83 -96.46
N GLU A 1064 16.60 -25.64 -97.79
CA GLU A 1064 16.97 -26.71 -98.73
C GLU A 1064 18.45 -27.17 -98.57
N ASP A 1065 19.33 -26.26 -98.13
CA ASP A 1065 20.71 -26.58 -97.71
C ASP A 1065 20.82 -27.47 -96.47
N LEU A 1066 19.72 -27.81 -95.78
CA LEU A 1066 19.73 -28.84 -94.75
C LEU A 1066 19.92 -30.25 -95.33
N LYS A 1067 19.63 -30.45 -96.63
CA LYS A 1067 19.80 -31.72 -97.37
C LYS A 1067 19.19 -32.95 -96.67
N ILE A 1068 18.07 -32.76 -95.97
CA ILE A 1068 17.28 -33.83 -95.37
C ILE A 1068 16.42 -34.45 -96.48
N GLU A 1069 16.68 -35.71 -96.87
CA GLU A 1069 15.95 -36.40 -97.95
C GLU A 1069 14.44 -36.46 -97.71
N HIS A 1070 13.62 -36.09 -98.71
CA HIS A 1070 12.16 -36.30 -98.71
C HIS A 1070 11.69 -36.89 -100.05
N LYS A 1071 11.65 -38.21 -100.14
CA LYS A 1071 11.32 -38.96 -101.39
C LYS A 1071 9.90 -38.73 -101.94
N HIS A 1072 9.04 -38.05 -101.19
CA HIS A 1072 7.68 -37.69 -101.61
C HIS A 1072 7.49 -36.19 -101.84
N ASN A 1073 8.52 -35.35 -101.63
CA ASN A 1073 8.50 -33.98 -102.10
C ASN A 1073 8.57 -33.96 -103.63
N LYS A 1074 7.62 -33.26 -104.26
CA LYS A 1074 7.57 -33.10 -105.73
C LYS A 1074 8.38 -31.91 -106.25
N ALA A 1075 8.91 -31.07 -105.37
CA ALA A 1075 9.64 -29.84 -105.73
C ALA A 1075 11.17 -30.00 -105.62
N SER A 1076 11.67 -30.92 -104.81
CA SER A 1076 13.09 -31.24 -104.61
C SER A 1076 13.23 -32.63 -103.99
N ASP A 1077 14.39 -33.27 -104.10
CA ASP A 1077 14.70 -34.54 -103.40
C ASP A 1077 14.84 -34.36 -101.86
N TYR A 1078 14.85 -33.10 -101.38
CA TYR A 1078 15.06 -32.71 -99.99
C TYR A 1078 13.84 -32.02 -99.38
N ILE A 1079 13.83 -31.84 -98.06
CA ILE A 1079 12.91 -30.92 -97.37
C ILE A 1079 13.09 -29.50 -97.89
N THR A 1080 11.98 -28.87 -98.27
CA THR A 1080 11.90 -27.47 -98.69
C THR A 1080 10.82 -26.75 -97.87
N ALA A 1081 10.74 -25.43 -98.00
CA ALA A 1081 9.64 -24.65 -97.42
C ALA A 1081 9.10 -23.65 -98.44
N SER A 1082 7.78 -23.46 -98.42
CA SER A 1082 7.12 -22.35 -99.09
C SER A 1082 7.04 -21.15 -98.14
N LEU A 1083 7.18 -19.94 -98.66
CA LEU A 1083 7.15 -18.69 -97.89
C LEU A 1083 6.13 -17.71 -98.48
N GLY A 1084 5.31 -17.11 -97.63
CA GLY A 1084 4.63 -15.85 -97.90
C GLY A 1084 5.44 -14.70 -97.32
N LEU A 1085 5.59 -13.61 -98.08
CA LEU A 1085 6.27 -12.39 -97.66
C LEU A 1085 5.32 -11.19 -97.79
N TYR A 1086 5.18 -10.41 -96.72
CA TYR A 1086 4.58 -9.08 -96.74
C TYR A 1086 5.64 -8.04 -96.39
N VAL A 1087 5.65 -6.91 -97.12
CA VAL A 1087 6.53 -5.77 -96.88
C VAL A 1087 5.74 -4.49 -97.10
N ALA A 1088 5.81 -3.56 -96.14
CA ALA A 1088 5.16 -2.23 -96.25
C ALA A 1088 6.04 -1.16 -95.59
N TYR A 1089 5.98 0.08 -96.10
CA TYR A 1089 6.53 1.23 -95.39
C TYR A 1089 5.56 1.72 -94.30
N ALA A 1090 6.05 2.48 -93.32
CA ALA A 1090 5.35 2.75 -92.05
C ALA A 1090 3.92 3.33 -92.16
N ASP A 1091 3.65 4.11 -93.21
CA ASP A 1091 2.36 4.71 -93.56
C ASP A 1091 1.41 3.76 -94.31
N GLU A 1092 1.96 2.76 -95.01
CA GLU A 1092 1.24 1.69 -95.71
C GLU A 1092 0.86 0.50 -94.80
N ILE A 1093 1.41 0.43 -93.57
CA ILE A 1093 1.18 -0.68 -92.64
C ILE A 1093 -0.30 -0.74 -92.20
N GLU A 1094 -1.00 -1.80 -92.62
CA GLU A 1094 -2.39 -2.09 -92.26
C GLU A 1094 -2.55 -2.54 -90.79
N ILE A 1095 -3.71 -3.11 -90.43
CA ILE A 1095 -3.90 -3.79 -89.15
C ILE A 1095 -3.25 -5.19 -89.18
N SER A 1096 -2.81 -5.67 -88.02
CA SER A 1096 -2.07 -6.93 -87.86
C SER A 1096 -2.77 -8.15 -88.47
N GLU A 1097 -4.09 -8.24 -88.31
CA GLU A 1097 -4.93 -9.30 -88.90
C GLU A 1097 -4.87 -9.32 -90.42
N HIS A 1098 -4.97 -8.17 -91.08
CA HIS A 1098 -4.83 -8.06 -92.53
C HIS A 1098 -3.41 -8.44 -92.98
N ILE A 1099 -2.38 -7.95 -92.28
CA ILE A 1099 -0.98 -8.26 -92.60
C ILE A 1099 -0.72 -9.77 -92.53
N TYR A 1100 -1.23 -10.43 -91.48
CA TYR A 1100 -1.14 -11.88 -91.34
C TYR A 1100 -1.86 -12.60 -92.49
N ASN A 1101 -3.13 -12.25 -92.77
CA ASN A 1101 -3.94 -12.87 -93.81
C ASN A 1101 -3.38 -12.64 -95.22
N HIS A 1102 -2.80 -11.47 -95.50
CA HIS A 1102 -2.12 -11.16 -96.76
C HIS A 1102 -0.83 -11.98 -96.92
N THR A 1103 -0.06 -12.15 -95.85
CA THR A 1103 1.15 -12.98 -95.85
C THR A 1103 0.79 -14.46 -96.04
N ASP A 1104 -0.26 -14.95 -95.38
CA ASP A 1104 -0.75 -16.32 -95.51
C ASP A 1104 -1.32 -16.61 -96.92
N SER A 1105 -2.04 -15.66 -97.51
CA SER A 1105 -2.48 -15.75 -98.91
C SER A 1105 -1.30 -15.83 -99.89
N ALA A 1106 -0.22 -15.08 -99.65
CA ALA A 1106 1.02 -15.20 -100.42
C ALA A 1106 1.69 -16.57 -100.23
N LEU A 1107 1.73 -17.10 -99.01
CA LEU A 1107 2.21 -18.46 -98.72
C LEU A 1107 1.39 -19.52 -99.47
N TYR A 1108 0.06 -19.38 -99.52
CA TYR A 1108 -0.81 -20.27 -100.29
C TYR A 1108 -0.48 -20.24 -101.78
N LYS A 1109 -0.33 -19.04 -102.37
CA LYS A 1109 0.13 -18.87 -103.77
C LYS A 1109 1.50 -19.51 -104.02
N ALA A 1110 2.43 -19.45 -103.07
CA ALA A 1110 3.73 -20.13 -103.17
C ALA A 1110 3.58 -21.67 -103.22
N LYS A 1111 2.70 -22.23 -102.39
CA LYS A 1111 2.38 -23.67 -102.35
C LYS A 1111 1.70 -24.15 -103.65
N GLU A 1112 0.83 -23.36 -104.26
CA GLU A 1112 0.18 -23.70 -105.53
C GLU A 1112 1.10 -23.55 -106.74
N SER A 1113 1.94 -22.52 -106.77
CA SER A 1113 2.84 -22.20 -107.90
C SER A 1113 3.98 -23.22 -108.11
N GLY A 1114 4.04 -24.29 -107.31
CA GLY A 1114 5.01 -25.38 -107.43
C GLY A 1114 5.90 -25.59 -106.21
N ARG A 1115 5.64 -24.92 -105.07
CA ARG A 1115 6.42 -25.04 -103.81
C ARG A 1115 7.90 -24.67 -103.94
N ASN A 1116 8.66 -24.82 -102.85
CA ASN A 1116 10.06 -24.40 -102.70
C ASN A 1116 10.34 -22.99 -103.26
N ARG A 1117 9.60 -21.99 -102.77
CA ARG A 1117 9.74 -20.59 -103.18
C ARG A 1117 9.13 -19.65 -102.16
N PHE A 1118 9.48 -18.38 -102.26
CA PHE A 1118 8.71 -17.30 -101.66
C PHE A 1118 7.79 -16.63 -102.68
N VAL A 1119 6.67 -16.11 -102.22
CA VAL A 1119 5.80 -15.19 -102.98
C VAL A 1119 5.61 -13.94 -102.13
N LEU A 1120 5.79 -12.79 -102.76
CA LEU A 1120 5.46 -11.49 -102.18
C LEU A 1120 3.95 -11.23 -102.32
N TYR A 1121 3.30 -10.74 -101.27
CA TYR A 1121 1.99 -10.11 -101.38
C TYR A 1121 2.11 -8.77 -102.10
N GLU A 1122 1.47 -8.65 -103.27
CA GLU A 1122 1.26 -7.38 -103.95
C GLU A 1122 -0.23 -7.01 -103.87
N LYS A 1123 -0.49 -5.74 -103.58
CA LYS A 1123 -1.82 -5.15 -103.48
C LYS A 1123 -2.23 -4.66 -104.87
N GLU A 1124 -3.38 -5.13 -105.36
CA GLU A 1124 -3.97 -4.69 -106.64
C GLU A 1124 -4.43 -3.23 -106.59
#